data_AF-A0A918FHQ8-F1
#
_entry.id   AF-A0A918FHQ8-F1
#
_cell.length_a   1.000
_cell.length_b   1.000
_cell.length_c   1.000
_cell.angle_alpha   90.00
_cell.angle_beta   90.00
_cell.angle_gamma   90.00
#
_symmetry.space_group_name_H-M   'P 1'
#
loop_
_entity.id
_entity.type
_entity.pdbx_description
1 polymer ?
#
loop_
_entity_poly.entity_id
_entity_poly.type
_entity_poly.pdbx_seq_one_letter_code
_entity_poly.pdbx_strand_id
1 'polypeptide(L)'
;MARGTDARGPVRIRALLTLLPTLLVPLFLLLASLFASATTTWAAEPESAQAAHLAARLRTNPVHVTDQLPREIPRSTAPEFAELAKRTGVPTYVLVLPPQRGDDRELLGAVHDELGRDGLYVLVDGVGVTEAAAFGVRAPVEDALTVTTYELPYDAGPLRSMERFAEVVAQGSAKAAARADAAREKYADDDPPAQYIGPTDRDNQSFLTGILLAAVPLSLLLVTAYVRRWRGRRPGAARPGAARPAWGRPWLAPALALLAAGGIALTATLLFDQTRSSAAPAPTAADLSARVDRVAAGLAKDPVYEDPESRSVLEAGQSNRLRERIRSFARSAGGGPVYVALVPQLSEDESAADPELFAASVHERLGRAGVYVVADPHDGFITVLNHGLRLDSTRLYFDLPEPIAYGDDAADEADDHLLGERLDRLMTYLDDSPRTAEPEHPSAPAPASDPVSETTLRPLFSGDFWPGLLLGAFAAVVLLTLVAGALGIAGAVIRRRNPEPLPTELLPYTAPTEPSAAYLLMVARSELRTLVRDMGRGEVDDPAARARLRDCADAALLLVDRDPGRLDDAATAPQDPAILVAVTLLARAGRAALAGELNDLCCGVNPLHGPARTRRHVRVAPEGPHRRMLPVCAECQDTAVVEPRTIPTLLLRLPGGEGAPYYETEGPLSAVPQDIPRLIAAVRDWAAATGTTGTTGTTGTPGTTALADPPAPA
;
A
#
# COMPACT_ATOMS: atom_id res chain seq x y z
N MET A 1 -44.14 -32.67 -48.59
CA MET A 1 -44.36 -33.79 -47.63
C MET A 1 -43.58 -33.42 -46.38
N ALA A 2 -44.10 -33.14 -45.19
CA ALA A 2 -45.44 -33.08 -44.60
C ALA A 2 -45.49 -31.78 -43.75
N ARG A 3 -46.45 -30.86 -44.02
CA ARG A 3 -47.60 -30.46 -43.17
C ARG A 3 -47.24 -30.19 -41.68
N GLY A 4 -47.52 -29.04 -41.07
CA GLY A 4 -48.40 -27.91 -41.40
C GLY A 4 -47.94 -26.60 -40.73
N THR A 5 -48.15 -25.43 -41.36
CA THR A 5 -49.33 -24.52 -41.29
C THR A 5 -49.60 -23.94 -39.90
N ASP A 6 -49.99 -22.69 -39.68
CA ASP A 6 -49.85 -21.39 -40.34
C ASP A 6 -50.57 -20.40 -39.38
N ALA A 7 -49.94 -19.26 -39.11
CA ALA A 7 -50.50 -17.90 -39.10
C ALA A 7 -51.91 -17.54 -38.51
N ARG A 8 -51.88 -16.46 -37.68
CA ARG A 8 -52.83 -15.30 -37.58
C ARG A 8 -54.16 -15.44 -36.80
N GLY A 9 -54.42 -14.46 -35.91
CA GLY A 9 -55.74 -14.15 -35.30
C GLY A 9 -56.71 -13.46 -36.28
N PRO A 10 -57.79 -12.72 -35.87
CA PRO A 10 -58.26 -12.36 -34.52
C PRO A 10 -59.82 -12.41 -34.32
N VAL A 11 -60.31 -11.92 -33.16
CA VAL A 11 -61.66 -11.36 -32.85
C VAL A 11 -62.88 -12.29 -32.59
N ARG A 12 -63.30 -12.26 -31.31
CA ARG A 12 -64.65 -12.16 -30.69
C ARG A 12 -65.82 -13.00 -31.26
N ILE A 13 -66.34 -13.90 -30.41
CA ILE A 13 -67.79 -14.11 -30.24
C ILE A 13 -68.12 -14.16 -28.74
N ARG A 14 -68.94 -13.19 -28.34
CA ARG A 14 -69.64 -13.08 -27.05
C ARG A 14 -70.71 -14.17 -26.92
N ALA A 15 -71.11 -14.39 -25.67
CA ALA A 15 -72.37 -15.00 -25.21
C ALA A 15 -72.28 -16.45 -24.73
N LEU A 16 -71.70 -16.62 -23.54
CA LEU A 16 -72.25 -17.50 -22.51
C LEU A 16 -71.66 -17.07 -21.16
N LEU A 17 -72.45 -17.17 -20.09
CA LEU A 17 -72.09 -16.93 -18.68
C LEU A 17 -72.23 -15.49 -18.14
N THR A 18 -73.42 -14.90 -18.33
CA THR A 18 -73.96 -13.85 -17.45
C THR A 18 -74.92 -14.44 -16.40
N LEU A 19 -74.50 -15.49 -15.67
CA LEU A 19 -75.25 -16.09 -14.55
C LEU A 19 -74.30 -16.78 -13.53
N LEU A 20 -73.18 -16.13 -13.21
CA LEU A 20 -72.26 -16.61 -12.15
C LEU A 20 -71.93 -15.59 -11.03
N PRO A 21 -72.26 -14.28 -11.09
CA PRO A 21 -71.94 -13.39 -9.96
C PRO A 21 -73.08 -13.22 -8.93
N THR A 22 -74.27 -13.79 -9.15
CA THR A 22 -75.44 -13.59 -8.27
C THR A 22 -75.61 -14.64 -7.16
N LEU A 23 -74.74 -15.66 -7.10
CA LEU A 23 -74.82 -16.74 -6.09
C LEU A 23 -73.62 -16.80 -5.14
N LEU A 24 -72.54 -16.05 -5.40
CA LEU A 24 -71.32 -16.05 -4.58
C LEU A 24 -71.32 -14.98 -3.48
N VAL A 25 -72.10 -13.91 -3.62
CA VAL A 25 -72.18 -12.82 -2.62
C VAL A 25 -72.93 -13.20 -1.34
N PRO A 26 -74.07 -13.94 -1.36
CA PRO A 26 -74.74 -14.33 -0.12
C PRO A 26 -74.01 -15.45 0.62
N LEU A 27 -73.20 -16.27 -0.07
CA LEU A 27 -72.40 -17.34 0.57
C LEU A 27 -71.23 -16.76 1.37
N PHE A 28 -70.62 -15.67 0.90
CA PHE A 28 -69.55 -14.97 1.63
C PHE A 28 -70.07 -14.21 2.86
N LEU A 29 -71.29 -13.66 2.80
CA LEU A 29 -71.93 -12.99 3.93
C LEU A 29 -72.46 -13.96 5.01
N LEU A 30 -72.82 -15.20 4.64
CA LEU A 30 -73.25 -16.23 5.60
C LEU A 30 -72.06 -16.91 6.32
N LEU A 31 -70.87 -16.96 5.71
CA LEU A 31 -69.64 -17.41 6.37
C LEU A 31 -69.05 -16.36 7.33
N ALA A 32 -69.23 -15.07 7.05
CA ALA A 32 -68.79 -13.98 7.93
C ALA A 32 -69.61 -13.87 9.23
N SER A 33 -70.83 -14.42 9.27
CA SER A 33 -71.73 -14.33 10.43
C SER A 33 -71.65 -15.51 11.41
N LEU A 34 -70.87 -16.56 11.08
CA LEU A 34 -70.66 -17.74 11.95
C LEU A 34 -69.38 -17.68 12.80
N PHE A 35 -68.55 -16.62 12.68
CA PHE A 35 -67.37 -16.37 13.53
C PHE A 35 -67.59 -15.35 14.64
N ALA A 36 -68.79 -14.80 14.78
CA ALA A 36 -69.12 -13.80 15.79
C ALA A 36 -69.87 -14.43 16.98
N SER A 37 -69.19 -15.28 17.77
CA SER A 37 -69.53 -15.59 19.18
C SER A 37 -68.49 -16.51 19.82
N ALA A 38 -67.29 -15.95 20.05
CA ALA A 38 -66.41 -16.37 21.13
C ALA A 38 -65.61 -15.12 21.52
N THR A 39 -66.19 -14.27 22.36
CA THR A 39 -65.41 -13.26 23.09
C THR A 39 -64.60 -14.00 24.14
N THR A 40 -63.51 -14.62 23.72
CA THR A 40 -62.36 -14.82 24.57
C THR A 40 -61.82 -13.41 24.83
N THR A 41 -61.83 -12.97 26.08
CA THR A 41 -60.98 -11.87 26.53
C THR A 41 -59.56 -12.18 26.07
N TRP A 42 -59.10 -11.51 25.02
CA TRP A 42 -57.71 -11.53 24.59
C TRP A 42 -56.86 -11.08 25.78
N ALA A 43 -55.94 -11.95 26.20
CA ALA A 43 -54.86 -11.56 27.07
C ALA A 43 -54.02 -10.51 26.32
N ALA A 44 -53.65 -9.42 26.99
CA ALA A 44 -52.79 -8.40 26.42
C ALA A 44 -51.49 -9.02 25.90
N GLU A 45 -51.08 -8.60 24.69
CA GLU A 45 -49.95 -9.13 23.92
C GLU A 45 -48.58 -8.90 24.60
N PRO A 46 -47.56 -9.74 24.30
CA PRO A 46 -46.21 -9.66 24.88
C PRO A 46 -45.51 -8.30 24.69
N GLU A 47 -45.77 -7.58 23.59
CA GLU A 47 -45.22 -6.23 23.34
C GLU A 47 -45.75 -5.18 24.32
N SER A 48 -46.99 -5.32 24.79
CA SER A 48 -47.57 -4.42 25.81
C SER A 48 -46.82 -4.51 27.14
N ALA A 49 -46.29 -5.69 27.51
CA ALA A 49 -45.54 -5.86 28.75
C ALA A 49 -44.16 -5.19 28.70
N GLN A 50 -43.43 -5.36 27.59
CA GLN A 50 -42.15 -4.68 27.36
C GLN A 50 -42.34 -3.16 27.31
N ALA A 51 -43.31 -2.69 26.53
CA ALA A 51 -43.63 -1.27 26.42
C ALA A 51 -44.01 -0.66 27.78
N ALA A 52 -44.84 -1.35 28.58
CA ALA A 52 -45.21 -0.91 29.92
C ALA A 52 -44.00 -0.84 30.88
N HIS A 53 -43.06 -1.78 30.77
CA HIS A 53 -41.81 -1.76 31.53
C HIS A 53 -40.96 -0.54 31.15
N LEU A 54 -40.68 -0.35 29.86
CA LEU A 54 -39.88 0.76 29.34
C LEU A 54 -40.53 2.12 29.67
N ALA A 55 -41.85 2.24 29.51
CA ALA A 55 -42.59 3.42 29.94
C ALA A 55 -42.41 3.68 31.44
N ALA A 56 -42.42 2.66 32.30
CA ALA A 56 -42.17 2.83 33.73
C ALA A 56 -40.75 3.34 34.03
N ARG A 57 -39.74 2.92 33.27
CA ARG A 57 -38.38 3.47 33.35
C ARG A 57 -38.38 4.95 32.96
N LEU A 58 -39.03 5.27 31.83
CA LEU A 58 -39.14 6.65 31.31
C LEU A 58 -39.92 7.60 32.21
N ARG A 59 -40.90 7.10 32.99
CA ARG A 59 -41.59 7.89 34.02
C ARG A 59 -40.64 8.39 35.09
N THR A 60 -39.60 7.61 35.40
CA THR A 60 -38.60 7.91 36.44
C THR A 60 -37.49 8.80 35.90
N ASN A 61 -36.97 8.50 34.72
CA ASN A 61 -35.94 9.27 34.03
C ASN A 61 -36.26 9.28 32.54
N PRO A 62 -36.34 10.44 31.85
CA PRO A 62 -36.62 10.51 30.42
C PRO A 62 -35.59 9.77 29.54
N VAL A 63 -34.47 9.32 30.10
CA VAL A 63 -33.51 8.45 29.42
C VAL A 63 -33.38 7.13 30.16
N HIS A 64 -33.58 6.03 29.45
CA HIS A 64 -33.26 4.67 29.92
C HIS A 64 -32.15 4.11 29.06
N VAL A 65 -31.03 3.74 29.71
CA VAL A 65 -29.94 2.98 29.10
C VAL A 65 -29.99 1.56 29.66
N THR A 66 -30.09 0.58 28.76
CA THR A 66 -30.07 -0.84 29.11
C THR A 66 -28.73 -1.25 29.73
N ASP A 67 -28.73 -2.32 30.53
CA ASP A 67 -27.50 -3.04 30.94
C ASP A 67 -27.21 -4.25 30.05
N GLN A 68 -27.89 -4.40 28.92
CA GLN A 68 -27.60 -5.44 27.92
C GLN A 68 -26.42 -5.07 26.99
N LEU A 69 -26.01 -3.81 26.97
CA LEU A 69 -24.91 -3.29 26.13
C LEU A 69 -23.78 -2.60 26.92
N PRO A 70 -23.33 -3.10 28.09
CA PRO A 70 -22.39 -2.37 28.92
C PRO A 70 -21.05 -2.11 28.25
N ARG A 71 -20.60 -2.92 27.27
CA ARG A 71 -19.31 -2.71 26.59
C ARG A 71 -19.36 -1.58 25.56
N GLU A 72 -20.49 -1.43 24.86
CA GLU A 72 -20.66 -0.41 23.83
C GLU A 72 -21.30 0.86 24.39
N ILE A 73 -22.35 0.72 25.19
CA ILE A 73 -23.11 1.81 25.81
C ILE A 73 -23.34 1.56 27.30
N PRO A 74 -22.31 1.80 28.15
CA PRO A 74 -22.42 1.69 29.59
C PRO A 74 -23.56 2.55 30.15
N ARG A 75 -24.27 2.07 31.19
CA ARG A 75 -25.36 2.83 31.85
C ARG A 75 -24.90 4.15 32.48
N SER A 76 -23.62 4.22 32.83
CA SER A 76 -22.98 5.46 33.25
C SER A 76 -23.04 6.59 32.22
N THR A 77 -23.37 6.31 30.95
CA THR A 77 -23.56 7.32 29.87
C THR A 77 -24.96 7.96 29.83
N ALA A 78 -25.90 7.52 30.68
CA ALA A 78 -27.26 8.07 30.71
C ALA A 78 -27.32 9.61 30.91
N PRO A 79 -26.45 10.24 31.74
CA PRO A 79 -26.42 11.70 31.88
C PRO A 79 -26.08 12.43 30.57
N GLU A 80 -25.18 11.89 29.76
CA GLU A 80 -24.77 12.45 28.47
C GLU A 80 -25.94 12.41 27.48
N PHE A 81 -26.61 11.26 27.35
CA PHE A 81 -27.84 11.16 26.55
C PHE A 81 -28.94 12.11 27.04
N ALA A 82 -29.10 12.27 28.36
CA ALA A 82 -30.08 13.20 28.92
C ALA A 82 -29.77 14.66 28.58
N GLU A 83 -28.49 15.03 28.48
CA GLU A 83 -28.09 16.37 28.05
C GLU A 83 -28.34 16.59 26.56
N LEU A 84 -28.06 15.58 25.71
CA LEU A 84 -28.38 15.62 24.29
C LEU A 84 -29.90 15.69 24.04
N ALA A 85 -30.69 14.93 24.81
CA ALA A 85 -32.15 14.95 24.74
C ALA A 85 -32.73 16.34 25.05
N LYS A 86 -32.14 17.12 25.96
CA LYS A 86 -32.56 18.51 26.22
C LYS A 86 -32.24 19.46 25.07
N ARG A 87 -31.17 19.21 24.31
CA ARG A 87 -30.73 20.06 23.19
C ARG A 87 -31.71 20.06 22.01
N THR A 88 -32.61 19.08 21.92
CA THR A 88 -33.63 18.99 20.86
C THR A 88 -34.63 20.15 20.90
N GLY A 89 -34.83 20.77 22.08
CA GLY A 89 -35.81 21.85 22.28
C GLY A 89 -37.26 21.38 22.47
N VAL A 90 -37.53 20.08 22.52
CA VAL A 90 -38.84 19.48 22.82
C VAL A 90 -38.71 18.41 23.92
N PRO A 91 -39.78 18.07 24.67
CA PRO A 91 -39.74 16.94 25.58
C PRO A 91 -39.29 15.69 24.82
N THR A 92 -38.16 15.11 25.22
CA THR A 92 -37.51 14.00 24.50
C THR A 92 -37.29 12.83 25.45
N TYR A 93 -37.73 11.65 25.02
CA TYR A 93 -37.59 10.38 25.73
C TYR A 93 -36.65 9.48 24.93
N VAL A 94 -35.58 9.00 25.55
CA VAL A 94 -34.56 8.20 24.88
C VAL A 94 -34.53 6.80 25.48
N LEU A 95 -34.65 5.80 24.61
CA LEU A 95 -34.45 4.40 24.92
C LEU A 95 -33.17 3.95 24.24
N VAL A 96 -32.21 3.47 25.03
CA VAL A 96 -31.03 2.79 24.52
C VAL A 96 -31.18 1.30 24.77
N LEU A 97 -31.39 0.54 23.71
CA LEU A 97 -31.70 -0.89 23.72
C LEU A 97 -30.84 -1.62 22.69
N PRO A 98 -30.58 -2.94 22.84
CA PRO A 98 -29.95 -3.69 21.76
C PRO A 98 -30.86 -3.78 20.54
N PRO A 99 -30.30 -4.12 19.36
CA PRO A 99 -31.10 -4.35 18.16
C PRO A 99 -32.23 -5.35 18.44
N GLN A 100 -33.46 -4.94 18.17
CA GLN A 100 -34.65 -5.79 18.37
C GLN A 100 -35.06 -6.41 17.03
N ARG A 101 -35.71 -7.57 17.09
CA ARG A 101 -36.50 -8.07 15.95
C ARG A 101 -37.91 -7.53 16.07
N GLY A 102 -38.35 -6.73 15.10
CA GLY A 102 -39.68 -6.15 15.07
C GLY A 102 -39.70 -4.77 14.43
N ASP A 103 -40.85 -4.10 14.54
CA ASP A 103 -41.01 -2.72 14.11
C ASP A 103 -40.69 -1.77 15.28
N ASP A 104 -39.52 -1.15 15.23
CA ASP A 104 -39.06 -0.19 16.25
C ASP A 104 -40.05 0.99 16.43
N ARG A 105 -40.73 1.40 15.36
CA ARG A 105 -41.72 2.48 15.41
C ARG A 105 -42.99 2.04 16.14
N GLU A 106 -43.39 0.78 15.99
CA GLU A 106 -44.50 0.19 16.76
C GLU A 106 -44.16 0.16 18.25
N LEU A 107 -42.96 -0.26 18.63
CA LEU A 107 -42.48 -0.23 20.02
C LEU A 107 -42.52 1.19 20.60
N LEU A 108 -42.01 2.19 19.87
CA LEU A 108 -42.06 3.58 20.33
C LEU A 108 -43.50 4.09 20.50
N GLY A 109 -44.42 3.69 19.63
CA GLY A 109 -45.85 3.97 19.76
C GLY A 109 -46.47 3.35 21.00
N ALA A 110 -46.22 2.05 21.24
CA ALA A 110 -46.71 1.35 22.42
C ALA A 110 -46.15 1.95 23.72
N VAL A 111 -44.87 2.32 23.75
CA VAL A 111 -44.25 3.00 24.90
C VAL A 111 -44.87 4.37 25.13
N HIS A 112 -45.15 5.13 24.07
CA HIS A 112 -45.86 6.40 24.16
C HIS A 112 -47.25 6.23 24.76
N ASP A 113 -48.02 5.24 24.31
CA ASP A 113 -49.38 4.99 24.78
C ASP A 113 -49.40 4.59 26.26
N GLU A 114 -48.44 3.79 26.70
CA GLU A 114 -48.23 3.42 28.10
C GLU A 114 -47.73 4.60 28.95
N LEU A 115 -46.83 5.44 28.43
CA LEU A 115 -46.28 6.58 29.14
C LEU A 115 -47.29 7.74 29.27
N GLY A 116 -48.13 7.93 28.24
CA GLY A 116 -49.18 8.95 28.17
C GLY A 116 -48.64 10.38 28.14
N ARG A 117 -47.49 10.62 27.51
CA ARG A 117 -46.85 11.95 27.44
C ARG A 117 -46.46 12.34 26.03
N ASP A 118 -46.86 13.54 25.61
CA ASP A 118 -46.39 14.14 24.37
C ASP A 118 -44.87 14.36 24.41
N GLY A 119 -44.20 14.08 23.30
CA GLY A 119 -42.75 14.23 23.16
C GLY A 119 -42.18 13.56 21.92
N LEU A 120 -40.88 13.71 21.77
CA LEU A 120 -40.05 13.00 20.80
C LEU A 120 -39.50 11.74 21.47
N TYR A 121 -39.81 10.58 20.92
CA TYR A 121 -39.32 9.29 21.40
C TYR A 121 -38.23 8.83 20.45
N VAL A 122 -37.07 8.47 20.99
CA VAL A 122 -35.87 8.15 20.23
C VAL A 122 -35.35 6.80 20.69
N LEU A 123 -35.15 5.90 19.73
CA LEU A 123 -34.48 4.62 19.94
C LEU A 123 -33.02 4.73 19.50
N VAL A 124 -32.12 4.25 20.34
CA VAL A 124 -30.68 4.22 20.10
C VAL A 124 -30.17 2.81 20.35
N ASP A 125 -29.36 2.28 19.45
CA ASP A 125 -28.67 0.99 19.60
C ASP A 125 -27.15 1.18 19.61
N GLY A 126 -26.40 0.08 19.50
CA GLY A 126 -24.93 0.09 19.44
C GLY A 126 -24.33 0.91 18.29
N VAL A 127 -25.08 1.12 17.20
CA VAL A 127 -24.62 1.85 16.01
C VAL A 127 -25.00 3.34 16.12
N GLY A 128 -26.21 3.64 16.58
CA GLY A 128 -26.71 5.01 16.58
C GLY A 128 -28.19 5.16 16.86
N VAL A 129 -28.74 6.31 16.48
CA VAL A 129 -30.18 6.55 16.46
C VAL A 129 -30.79 5.72 15.31
N THR A 130 -31.56 4.69 15.65
CA THR A 130 -32.15 3.78 14.65
C THR A 130 -33.53 4.25 14.20
N GLU A 131 -34.35 4.72 15.13
CA GLU A 131 -35.71 5.16 14.87
C GLU A 131 -36.11 6.28 15.83
N ALA A 132 -37.05 7.12 15.39
CA ALA A 132 -37.63 8.14 16.25
C ALA A 132 -39.06 8.46 15.82
N ALA A 133 -39.89 8.83 16.79
CA ALA A 133 -41.28 9.21 16.55
C ALA A 133 -41.67 10.44 17.39
N ALA A 134 -42.36 11.39 16.74
CA ALA A 134 -42.88 12.57 17.40
C ALA A 134 -44.38 12.40 17.69
N PHE A 135 -44.75 12.38 18.97
CA PHE A 135 -46.14 12.29 19.41
C PHE A 135 -46.55 13.59 20.12
N GLY A 136 -47.61 14.24 19.64
CA GLY A 136 -48.10 15.51 20.20
C GLY A 136 -47.19 16.74 20.02
N VAL A 137 -45.96 16.56 19.48
CA VAL A 137 -44.99 17.63 19.23
C VAL A 137 -44.63 17.72 17.75
N ARG A 138 -44.10 18.88 17.32
CA ARG A 138 -43.56 19.05 15.96
C ARG A 138 -42.04 18.97 16.00
N ALA A 139 -41.49 17.87 15.48
CA ALA A 139 -40.06 17.69 15.29
C ALA A 139 -39.80 17.16 13.86
N PRO A 140 -38.72 17.58 13.19
CA PRO A 140 -38.37 17.09 11.85
C PRO A 140 -37.64 15.74 11.93
N VAL A 141 -38.36 14.71 12.32
CA VAL A 141 -37.77 13.41 12.68
C VAL A 141 -37.10 12.73 11.49
N GLU A 142 -37.81 12.56 10.38
CA GLU A 142 -37.30 11.91 9.17
C GLU A 142 -36.07 12.63 8.58
N ASP A 143 -36.09 13.96 8.62
CA ASP A 143 -34.96 14.77 8.17
C ASP A 143 -33.75 14.61 9.10
N ALA A 144 -33.98 14.55 10.42
CA ALA A 144 -32.92 14.33 11.40
C ALA A 144 -32.31 12.92 11.31
N LEU A 145 -33.13 11.88 11.11
CA LEU A 145 -32.66 10.52 10.83
C LEU A 145 -31.85 10.46 9.54
N THR A 146 -32.35 11.09 8.46
CA THR A 146 -31.63 11.19 7.19
C THR A 146 -30.26 11.84 7.40
N VAL A 147 -30.20 13.03 8.01
CA VAL A 147 -28.93 13.74 8.21
C VAL A 147 -27.97 12.91 9.05
N THR A 148 -28.46 12.25 10.10
CA THR A 148 -27.63 11.41 10.97
C THR A 148 -27.05 10.23 10.20
N THR A 149 -27.86 9.58 9.36
CA THR A 149 -27.45 8.44 8.52
C THR A 149 -26.42 8.83 7.47
N TYR A 150 -26.61 9.96 6.78
CA TYR A 150 -25.74 10.35 5.66
C TYR A 150 -24.50 11.14 6.07
N GLU A 151 -24.55 11.94 7.15
CA GLU A 151 -23.42 12.79 7.52
C GLU A 151 -22.42 12.15 8.49
N LEU A 152 -22.78 11.04 9.12
CA LEU A 152 -21.90 10.34 10.06
C LEU A 152 -21.38 9.05 9.44
N PRO A 153 -20.10 8.71 9.70
CA PRO A 153 -19.61 7.38 9.38
C PRO A 153 -20.24 6.35 10.31
N TYR A 154 -20.29 5.10 9.85
CA TYR A 154 -20.88 3.98 10.57
C TYR A 154 -20.30 3.77 11.99
N ASP A 155 -19.03 4.12 12.19
CA ASP A 155 -18.29 3.97 13.45
C ASP A 155 -18.30 5.22 14.35
N ALA A 156 -19.13 6.23 14.04
CA ALA A 156 -19.24 7.44 14.84
C ALA A 156 -19.73 7.16 16.27
N GLY A 157 -20.49 6.07 16.43
CA GLY A 157 -21.04 5.59 17.69
C GLY A 157 -22.27 6.36 18.17
N PRO A 158 -22.93 5.84 19.22
CA PRO A 158 -24.29 6.22 19.57
C PRO A 158 -24.44 7.61 20.18
N LEU A 159 -23.48 8.06 20.99
CA LEU A 159 -23.49 9.42 21.54
C LEU A 159 -23.33 10.47 20.44
N ARG A 160 -22.46 10.22 19.44
CA ARG A 160 -22.25 11.15 18.34
C ARG A 160 -23.45 11.17 17.40
N SER A 161 -24.05 10.01 17.16
CA SER A 161 -25.30 9.86 16.43
C SER A 161 -26.44 10.66 17.07
N MET A 162 -26.66 10.47 18.38
CA MET A 162 -27.67 11.23 19.12
C MET A 162 -27.37 12.74 19.16
N GLU A 163 -26.10 13.14 19.24
CA GLU A 163 -25.74 14.55 19.18
C GLU A 163 -26.12 15.18 17.83
N ARG A 164 -25.77 14.52 16.72
CA ARG A 164 -26.13 15.00 15.39
C ARG A 164 -27.64 15.07 15.21
N PHE A 165 -28.35 14.03 15.66
CA PHE A 165 -29.81 13.99 15.61
C PHE A 165 -30.42 15.17 16.38
N ALA A 166 -30.02 15.38 17.64
CA ALA A 166 -30.52 16.47 18.47
C ALA A 166 -30.22 17.86 17.88
N GLU A 167 -29.02 18.04 17.29
CA GLU A 167 -28.66 19.28 16.59
C GLU A 167 -29.59 19.58 15.41
N VAL A 168 -29.95 18.57 14.62
CA VAL A 168 -30.81 18.76 13.44
C VAL A 168 -32.26 19.01 13.86
N VAL A 169 -32.75 18.30 14.86
CA VAL A 169 -34.08 18.56 15.45
C VAL A 169 -34.18 20.01 15.93
N ALA A 170 -33.16 20.51 16.63
CA ALA A 170 -33.12 21.88 17.15
C ALA A 170 -33.11 22.97 16.06
N GLN A 171 -32.72 22.65 14.81
CA GLN A 171 -32.72 23.60 13.70
C GLN A 171 -34.13 23.91 13.17
N GLY A 172 -35.11 23.04 13.46
CA GLY A 172 -36.48 23.13 12.95
C GLY A 172 -36.63 22.65 11.50
N SER A 173 -37.88 22.37 11.10
CA SER A 173 -38.19 21.59 9.89
C SER A 173 -37.64 22.14 8.58
N ALA A 174 -37.72 23.46 8.34
CA ALA A 174 -37.25 24.02 7.07
C ALA A 174 -35.73 23.88 6.88
N LYS A 175 -34.95 24.02 7.96
CA LYS A 175 -33.49 23.87 7.89
C LYS A 175 -33.07 22.41 7.90
N ALA A 176 -33.77 21.57 8.66
CA ALA A 176 -33.54 20.13 8.70
C ALA A 176 -33.76 19.50 7.31
N ALA A 177 -34.88 19.79 6.65
CA ALA A 177 -35.17 19.30 5.30
C ALA A 177 -34.09 19.73 4.28
N ALA A 178 -33.72 21.01 4.26
CA ALA A 178 -32.68 21.50 3.36
C ALA A 178 -31.32 20.82 3.60
N ARG A 179 -30.99 20.50 4.85
CA ARG A 179 -29.76 19.77 5.19
C ARG A 179 -29.84 18.30 4.83
N ALA A 180 -30.99 17.66 5.03
CA ALA A 180 -31.24 16.28 4.64
C ALA A 180 -31.08 16.11 3.12
N ASP A 181 -31.66 17.00 2.31
CA ASP A 181 -31.50 17.00 0.87
C ASP A 181 -30.04 17.19 0.44
N ALA A 182 -29.34 18.14 1.06
CA ALA A 182 -27.91 18.36 0.80
C ALA A 182 -27.03 17.18 1.21
N ALA A 183 -27.37 16.48 2.30
CA ALA A 183 -26.66 15.29 2.74
C ALA A 183 -26.87 14.12 1.76
N ARG A 184 -28.11 13.88 1.31
CA ARG A 184 -28.39 12.87 0.27
C ARG A 184 -27.66 13.18 -1.03
N GLU A 185 -27.65 14.43 -1.48
CA GLU A 185 -26.94 14.81 -2.70
C GLU A 185 -25.42 14.62 -2.57
N LYS A 186 -24.85 14.99 -1.42
CA LYS A 186 -23.40 14.92 -1.19
C LYS A 186 -22.89 13.49 -1.04
N TYR A 187 -23.66 12.62 -0.39
CA TYR A 187 -23.26 11.27 0.00
C TYR A 187 -24.12 10.19 -0.70
N ALA A 188 -24.70 10.50 -1.87
CA ALA A 188 -25.50 9.55 -2.64
C ALA A 188 -24.70 8.31 -3.07
N ASP A 189 -23.43 8.52 -3.42
CA ASP A 189 -22.56 7.50 -4.00
C ASP A 189 -21.36 7.12 -3.10
N ASP A 190 -21.08 7.91 -2.06
CA ASP A 190 -19.92 7.75 -1.19
C ASP A 190 -20.31 7.94 0.28
N ASP A 191 -20.05 6.92 1.11
CA ASP A 191 -20.21 7.04 2.56
C ASP A 191 -19.11 7.93 3.17
N PRO A 192 -19.39 8.65 4.27
CA PRO A 192 -18.37 9.35 5.03
C PRO A 192 -17.25 8.38 5.47
N PRO A 193 -15.97 8.81 5.40
CA PRO A 193 -14.86 7.97 5.83
C PRO A 193 -14.96 7.66 7.33
N ALA A 194 -14.58 6.44 7.70
CA ALA A 194 -14.52 5.98 9.09
C ALA A 194 -13.79 6.99 9.99
N GLN A 195 -14.33 7.21 11.18
CA GLN A 195 -13.80 8.15 12.16
C GLN A 195 -12.65 7.54 12.98
N TYR A 196 -12.72 6.24 13.23
CA TYR A 196 -11.76 5.45 13.98
C TYR A 196 -11.08 4.45 13.05
N ILE A 197 -9.80 4.23 13.30
CA ILE A 197 -9.04 3.21 12.56
C ILE A 197 -9.18 1.85 13.25
N GLY A 198 -9.21 0.77 12.45
CA GLY A 198 -9.23 -0.58 12.99
C GLY A 198 -7.86 -1.03 13.53
N PRO A 199 -7.80 -2.17 14.25
CA PRO A 199 -6.54 -2.81 14.62
C PRO A 199 -5.63 -3.08 13.41
N THR A 200 -6.20 -3.52 12.29
CA THR A 200 -5.47 -3.76 11.04
C THR A 200 -4.86 -2.49 10.46
N ASP A 201 -5.58 -1.37 10.52
CA ASP A 201 -5.05 -0.07 10.06
C ASP A 201 -3.89 0.39 10.95
N ARG A 202 -4.00 0.19 12.27
CA ARG A 202 -2.90 0.46 13.21
C ARG A 202 -1.69 -0.41 12.87
N ASP A 203 -1.86 -1.70 12.61
CA ASP A 203 -0.77 -2.60 12.25
C ASP A 203 -0.11 -2.17 10.91
N ASN A 204 -0.89 -1.74 9.92
CA ASN A 204 -0.39 -1.17 8.67
C ASN A 204 0.40 0.15 8.88
N GLN A 205 -0.09 1.05 9.74
CA GLN A 205 0.61 2.28 10.12
C GLN A 205 1.93 1.98 10.83
N SER A 206 1.93 1.01 11.75
CA SER A 206 3.12 0.51 12.44
C SER A 206 4.12 -0.10 11.45
N PHE A 207 3.66 -0.95 10.54
CA PHE A 207 4.47 -1.58 9.49
C PHE A 207 5.14 -0.57 8.57
N LEU A 208 4.36 0.38 8.02
CA LEU A 208 4.88 1.43 7.15
C LEU A 208 5.86 2.34 7.88
N THR A 209 5.58 2.69 9.14
CA THR A 209 6.50 3.46 9.98
C THR A 209 7.81 2.71 10.17
N GLY A 210 7.75 1.41 10.45
CA GLY A 210 8.93 0.54 10.53
C GLY A 210 9.76 0.55 9.24
N ILE A 211 9.10 0.39 8.07
CA ILE A 211 9.78 0.43 6.76
C ILE A 211 10.51 1.76 6.59
N LEU A 212 9.82 2.88 6.78
CA LEU A 212 10.40 4.21 6.54
C LEU A 212 11.54 4.50 7.52
N LEU A 213 11.37 4.14 8.79
CA LEU A 213 12.35 4.38 9.85
C LEU A 213 13.65 3.61 9.62
N ALA A 214 13.63 2.45 8.94
CA ALA A 214 14.83 1.73 8.53
C ALA A 214 15.33 2.12 7.14
N ALA A 215 14.46 2.11 6.13
CA ALA A 215 14.82 2.23 4.72
C ALA A 215 15.50 3.57 4.42
N VAL A 216 14.95 4.67 4.92
CA VAL A 216 15.44 6.04 4.63
C VAL A 216 16.84 6.26 5.21
N PRO A 217 17.08 6.13 6.53
CA PRO A 217 18.41 6.39 7.09
C PRO A 217 19.46 5.38 6.60
N LEU A 218 19.13 4.10 6.45
CA LEU A 218 20.07 3.11 5.92
C LEU A 218 20.43 3.40 4.46
N SER A 219 19.47 3.78 3.63
CA SER A 219 19.74 4.17 2.24
C SER A 219 20.67 5.37 2.16
N LEU A 220 20.43 6.40 2.99
CA LEU A 220 21.31 7.58 3.07
C LEU A 220 22.75 7.19 3.42
N LEU A 221 22.95 6.31 4.39
CA LEU A 221 24.28 5.84 4.81
C LEU A 221 24.95 5.00 3.71
N LEU A 222 24.26 3.97 3.22
CA LEU A 222 24.79 3.00 2.26
C LEU A 222 25.10 3.64 0.90
N VAL A 223 24.15 4.38 0.34
CA VAL A 223 24.32 5.04 -0.96
C VAL A 223 25.41 6.10 -0.88
N THR A 224 25.45 6.92 0.17
CA THR A 224 26.50 7.95 0.32
C THR A 224 27.88 7.32 0.45
N ALA A 225 28.03 6.26 1.24
CA ALA A 225 29.30 5.54 1.37
C ALA A 225 29.75 4.91 0.04
N TYR A 226 28.82 4.27 -0.68
CA TYR A 226 29.10 3.64 -1.96
C TYR A 226 29.48 4.67 -3.04
N VAL A 227 28.70 5.76 -3.18
CA VAL A 227 28.98 6.83 -4.15
C VAL A 227 30.33 7.49 -3.86
N ARG A 228 30.68 7.74 -2.59
CA ARG A 228 32.00 8.25 -2.20
C ARG A 228 33.12 7.30 -2.64
N ARG A 229 32.98 6.00 -2.38
CA ARG A 229 33.95 4.97 -2.81
C ARG A 229 34.07 4.88 -4.33
N TRP A 230 32.95 4.96 -5.05
CA TRP A 230 32.93 4.89 -6.52
C TRP A 230 33.58 6.11 -7.16
N ARG A 231 33.34 7.32 -6.65
CA ARG A 231 33.99 8.55 -7.13
C ARG A 231 35.51 8.48 -6.97
N GLY A 232 36.01 7.90 -5.88
CA GLY A 232 37.44 7.68 -5.66
C GLY A 232 38.09 6.68 -6.63
N ARG A 233 37.31 5.84 -7.32
CA ARG A 233 37.80 4.85 -8.29
C ARG A 233 37.83 5.36 -9.74
N ARG A 234 37.40 6.60 -10.01
CA ARG A 234 37.39 7.13 -11.38
C ARG A 234 38.83 7.42 -11.88
N PRO A 235 39.20 6.98 -13.09
CA PRO A 235 40.51 7.28 -13.68
C PRO A 235 40.71 8.79 -13.80
N GLY A 236 41.74 9.33 -13.16
CA GLY A 236 42.02 10.77 -13.12
C GLY A 236 41.54 11.51 -11.88
N ALA A 237 40.90 10.84 -10.92
CA ALA A 237 40.88 11.37 -9.55
C ALA A 237 42.33 11.47 -9.08
N ALA A 238 42.83 12.69 -8.88
CA ALA A 238 44.20 12.94 -8.47
C ALA A 238 44.56 11.99 -7.32
N ARG A 239 45.66 11.24 -7.45
CA ARG A 239 46.27 10.57 -6.30
C ARG A 239 46.42 11.65 -5.22
N PRO A 240 45.98 11.43 -3.97
CA PRO A 240 46.06 12.44 -2.93
C PRO A 240 47.52 12.68 -2.56
N GLY A 241 48.21 13.47 -3.40
CA GLY A 241 49.50 14.06 -3.15
C GLY A 241 49.28 15.38 -2.41
N ALA A 242 49.60 15.38 -1.12
CA ALA A 242 49.93 16.54 -0.28
C ALA A 242 48.94 17.72 -0.11
N ALA A 243 47.82 17.81 -0.85
CA ALA A 243 46.77 18.76 -0.52
C ALA A 243 45.94 18.21 0.64
N ARG A 244 46.08 18.83 1.82
CA ARG A 244 45.34 18.48 3.05
C ARG A 244 43.88 18.19 2.71
N PRO A 245 43.33 17.02 3.08
CA PRO A 245 41.93 16.75 2.83
C PRO A 245 41.14 17.83 3.54
N ALA A 246 40.32 18.56 2.80
CA ALA A 246 39.26 19.34 3.42
C ALA A 246 38.39 18.34 4.18
N TRP A 247 38.65 18.20 5.49
CA TRP A 247 37.89 17.48 6.51
C TRP A 247 36.51 18.12 6.70
N GLY A 248 35.80 18.40 5.61
CA GLY A 248 34.44 18.88 5.59
C GLY A 248 33.48 17.76 5.98
N ARG A 249 33.48 17.41 7.27
CA ARG A 249 32.44 16.74 8.04
C ARG A 249 32.07 15.31 7.58
N PRO A 250 32.87 14.28 7.95
CA PRO A 250 32.47 12.87 7.84
C PRO A 250 31.13 12.57 8.56
N TRP A 251 30.74 13.43 9.50
CA TRP A 251 29.51 13.35 10.28
C TRP A 251 28.23 13.79 9.57
N LEU A 252 28.29 14.39 8.36
CA LEU A 252 27.07 14.89 7.71
C LEU A 252 26.08 13.78 7.34
N ALA A 253 26.56 12.65 6.80
CA ALA A 253 25.70 11.53 6.44
C ALA A 253 25.02 10.87 7.66
N PRO A 254 25.75 10.52 8.75
CA PRO A 254 25.10 10.01 9.95
C PRO A 254 24.21 11.04 10.64
N ALA A 255 24.58 12.33 10.66
CA ALA A 255 23.71 13.37 11.21
C ALA A 255 22.41 13.51 10.41
N LEU A 256 22.47 13.49 9.08
CA LEU A 256 21.28 13.53 8.24
C LEU A 256 20.41 12.27 8.40
N ALA A 257 21.02 11.10 8.50
CA ALA A 257 20.30 9.85 8.75
C ALA A 257 19.58 9.88 10.11
N LEU A 258 20.25 10.37 11.16
CA LEU A 258 19.64 10.54 12.49
C LEU A 258 18.49 11.57 12.47
N LEU A 259 18.68 12.70 11.80
CA LEU A 259 17.62 13.71 11.63
C LEU A 259 16.43 13.15 10.85
N ALA A 260 16.67 12.35 9.80
CA ALA A 260 15.60 11.69 9.05
C ALA A 260 14.84 10.69 9.92
N ALA A 261 15.56 9.86 10.70
CA ALA A 261 14.93 8.90 11.61
C ALA A 261 14.10 9.61 12.70
N GLY A 262 14.65 10.65 13.34
CA GLY A 262 13.92 11.45 14.33
C GLY A 262 12.72 12.19 13.74
N GLY A 263 12.86 12.73 12.53
CA GLY A 263 11.77 13.37 11.79
C GLY A 263 10.63 12.40 11.47
N ILE A 264 10.95 11.21 10.96
CA ILE A 264 9.96 10.17 10.67
C ILE A 264 9.24 9.73 11.94
N ALA A 265 9.96 9.45 13.03
CA ALA A 265 9.35 9.03 14.29
C ALA A 265 8.40 10.11 14.87
N LEU A 266 8.83 11.37 14.84
CA LEU A 266 8.01 12.50 15.30
C LEU A 266 6.76 12.69 14.42
N THR A 267 6.94 12.73 13.10
CA THR A 267 5.82 12.89 12.16
C THR A 267 4.84 11.74 12.27
N ALA A 268 5.31 10.49 12.40
CA ALA A 268 4.43 9.33 12.56
C ALA A 268 3.63 9.40 13.87
N THR A 269 4.23 9.87 14.98
CA THR A 269 3.51 10.06 16.25
C THR A 269 2.44 11.17 16.16
N LEU A 270 2.71 12.22 15.40
CA LEU A 270 1.77 13.33 15.19
C LEU A 270 0.65 12.99 14.19
N LEU A 271 0.94 12.17 13.19
CA LEU A 271 -0.01 11.79 12.14
C LEU A 271 -0.89 10.60 12.54
N PHE A 272 -0.36 9.68 13.35
CA PHE A 272 -1.02 8.46 13.80
C PHE A 272 -1.30 8.49 15.31
N ASP A 273 -1.89 9.60 15.76
CA ASP A 273 -2.15 9.91 17.17
C ASP A 273 -3.35 9.18 17.76
N GLN A 274 -4.24 8.64 16.91
CA GLN A 274 -5.37 7.83 17.37
C GLN A 274 -4.90 6.65 18.23
N THR A 275 -5.58 6.37 19.34
CA THR A 275 -5.24 5.26 20.24
C THR A 275 -6.43 4.33 20.48
N ARG A 276 -7.56 4.58 19.80
CA ARG A 276 -8.80 3.84 19.97
C ARG A 276 -9.39 3.42 18.63
N SER A 277 -10.02 2.26 18.61
CA SER A 277 -10.71 1.70 17.44
C SER A 277 -12.22 1.95 17.42
N SER A 278 -12.78 2.54 18.48
CA SER A 278 -14.21 2.90 18.53
C SER A 278 -14.48 4.12 19.41
N ALA A 279 -15.71 4.62 19.29
CA ALA A 279 -16.26 5.69 20.13
C ALA A 279 -16.72 5.21 21.52
N ALA A 280 -16.86 3.90 21.72
CA ALA A 280 -17.42 3.33 22.95
C ALA A 280 -16.70 3.85 24.20
N PRO A 281 -17.40 4.41 25.19
CA PRO A 281 -16.78 4.80 26.45
C PRO A 281 -16.42 3.56 27.29
N ALA A 282 -15.40 3.69 28.13
CA ALA A 282 -14.98 2.58 28.97
C ALA A 282 -16.04 2.28 30.06
N PRO A 283 -16.52 1.03 30.19
CA PRO A 283 -17.49 0.68 31.22
C PRO A 283 -16.88 0.73 32.62
N THR A 284 -17.72 1.02 33.61
CA THR A 284 -17.38 0.83 35.02
C THR A 284 -17.68 -0.60 35.48
N ALA A 285 -17.09 -1.03 36.59
CA ALA A 285 -17.42 -2.33 37.19
C ALA A 285 -18.91 -2.45 37.57
N ALA A 286 -19.57 -1.33 37.90
CA ALA A 286 -21.00 -1.30 38.17
C ALA A 286 -21.83 -1.50 36.88
N ASP A 287 -21.35 -0.99 35.74
CA ASP A 287 -22.01 -1.22 34.45
C ASP A 287 -21.93 -2.70 34.06
N LEU A 288 -20.75 -3.32 34.18
CA LEU A 288 -20.54 -4.73 33.83
C LEU A 288 -21.25 -5.72 34.76
N SER A 289 -21.56 -5.35 35.99
CA SER A 289 -22.27 -6.23 36.94
C SER A 289 -23.79 -6.03 36.97
N ALA A 290 -24.31 -4.95 36.36
CA ALA A 290 -25.70 -4.56 36.51
C ALA A 290 -26.70 -5.63 36.03
N ARG A 291 -26.43 -6.24 34.85
CA ARG A 291 -27.30 -7.26 34.27
C ARG A 291 -27.27 -8.57 35.06
N VAL A 292 -26.09 -9.09 35.37
CA VAL A 292 -25.93 -10.26 36.26
C VAL A 292 -26.64 -10.05 37.60
N ASP A 293 -26.48 -8.88 38.23
CA ASP A 293 -27.13 -8.54 39.48
C ASP A 293 -28.66 -8.54 39.37
N ARG A 294 -29.20 -7.96 38.28
CA ARG A 294 -30.64 -7.94 38.02
C ARG A 294 -31.19 -9.35 37.81
N VAL A 295 -30.53 -10.13 36.96
CA VAL A 295 -30.95 -11.49 36.61
C VAL A 295 -30.89 -12.41 37.84
N ALA A 296 -29.79 -12.37 38.59
CA ALA A 296 -29.67 -13.13 39.84
C ALA A 296 -30.73 -12.73 40.88
N ALA A 297 -31.04 -11.43 41.02
CA ALA A 297 -32.09 -10.96 41.90
C ALA A 297 -33.51 -11.40 41.44
N GLY A 298 -33.71 -11.52 40.13
CA GLY A 298 -34.92 -12.09 39.54
C GLY A 298 -35.05 -13.58 39.82
N LEU A 299 -33.99 -14.35 39.52
CA LEU A 299 -33.90 -15.80 39.74
C LEU A 299 -34.01 -16.20 41.21
N ALA A 300 -33.60 -15.32 42.12
CA ALA A 300 -33.78 -15.53 43.56
C ALA A 300 -35.27 -15.58 43.97
N LYS A 301 -36.16 -14.94 43.18
CA LYS A 301 -37.61 -14.83 43.43
C LYS A 301 -38.42 -15.84 42.61
N ASP A 302 -38.08 -16.02 41.34
CA ASP A 302 -38.75 -16.93 40.40
C ASP A 302 -37.69 -17.76 39.67
N PRO A 303 -37.76 -19.10 39.63
CA PRO A 303 -36.79 -19.91 38.89
C PRO A 303 -36.77 -19.67 37.38
N VAL A 304 -37.77 -18.97 36.82
CA VAL A 304 -37.77 -18.51 35.42
C VAL A 304 -37.71 -16.99 35.40
N TYR A 305 -36.60 -16.45 34.92
CA TYR A 305 -36.41 -15.03 34.69
C TYR A 305 -36.48 -14.75 33.19
N GLU A 306 -37.41 -13.87 32.79
CA GLU A 306 -37.51 -13.35 31.43
C GLU A 306 -37.16 -11.87 31.48
N ASP A 307 -36.24 -11.42 30.62
CA ASP A 307 -35.80 -10.03 30.63
C ASP A 307 -36.95 -9.11 30.20
N PRO A 308 -37.41 -8.19 31.07
CA PRO A 308 -38.49 -7.29 30.73
C PRO A 308 -38.11 -6.22 29.69
N GLU A 309 -36.83 -6.07 29.37
CA GLU A 309 -36.34 -5.19 28.31
C GLU A 309 -36.31 -5.88 26.94
N SER A 310 -36.47 -7.21 26.89
CA SER A 310 -36.55 -8.00 25.66
C SER A 310 -37.99 -8.37 25.32
N ARG A 311 -38.25 -8.67 24.04
CA ARG A 311 -39.55 -9.19 23.62
C ARG A 311 -39.81 -10.52 24.32
N SER A 312 -41.02 -10.71 24.83
CA SER A 312 -41.39 -11.96 25.49
C SER A 312 -41.56 -13.07 24.45
N VAL A 313 -40.84 -14.18 24.66
CA VAL A 313 -40.81 -15.36 23.77
C VAL A 313 -41.61 -16.52 24.35
N LEU A 314 -42.06 -16.41 25.60
CA LEU A 314 -42.89 -17.42 26.25
C LEU A 314 -44.31 -16.91 26.46
N GLU A 315 -45.27 -17.62 25.89
CA GLU A 315 -46.66 -17.41 26.26
C GLU A 315 -46.88 -17.71 27.75
N ALA A 316 -47.86 -17.04 28.37
CA ALA A 316 -48.19 -17.25 29.78
C ALA A 316 -48.46 -18.73 30.13
N GLY A 317 -49.05 -19.49 29.20
CA GLY A 317 -49.27 -20.93 29.34
C GLY A 317 -47.97 -21.74 29.38
N GLN A 318 -47.05 -21.46 28.45
CA GLN A 318 -45.74 -22.10 28.37
C GLN A 318 -44.88 -21.78 29.59
N SER A 319 -44.86 -20.51 30.01
CA SER A 319 -44.14 -20.04 31.20
C SER A 319 -44.64 -20.71 32.48
N ASN A 320 -45.96 -20.90 32.63
CA ASN A 320 -46.55 -21.64 33.76
C ASN A 320 -46.20 -23.13 33.73
N ARG A 321 -46.24 -23.75 32.54
CA ARG A 321 -45.86 -25.15 32.35
C ARG A 321 -44.40 -25.39 32.71
N LEU A 322 -43.49 -24.54 32.22
CA LEU A 322 -42.06 -24.61 32.52
C LEU A 322 -41.81 -24.54 34.04
N ARG A 323 -42.44 -23.58 34.73
CA ARG A 323 -42.34 -23.49 36.20
C ARG A 323 -42.81 -24.77 36.90
N GLU A 324 -43.89 -25.38 36.46
CA GLU A 324 -44.36 -26.63 37.06
C GLU A 324 -43.38 -27.79 36.82
N ARG A 325 -42.78 -27.85 35.64
CA ARG A 325 -41.75 -28.84 35.33
C ARG A 325 -40.50 -28.68 36.17
N ILE A 326 -40.03 -27.44 36.34
CA ILE A 326 -38.90 -27.12 37.23
C ILE A 326 -39.21 -27.57 38.66
N ARG A 327 -40.42 -27.27 39.17
CA ARG A 327 -40.84 -27.71 40.51
C ARG A 327 -40.92 -29.24 40.62
N SER A 328 -41.37 -29.92 39.57
CA SER A 328 -41.43 -31.38 39.51
C SER A 328 -40.03 -32.00 39.56
N PHE A 329 -39.13 -31.53 38.69
CA PHE A 329 -37.73 -31.97 38.64
C PHE A 329 -37.03 -31.75 39.98
N ALA A 330 -37.22 -30.58 40.61
CA ALA A 330 -36.63 -30.27 41.92
C ALA A 330 -37.08 -31.20 43.05
N ARG A 331 -38.24 -31.85 42.93
CA ARG A 331 -38.75 -32.86 43.89
C ARG A 331 -38.36 -34.30 43.51
N SER A 332 -37.81 -34.52 42.32
CA SER A 332 -37.47 -35.84 41.81
C SER A 332 -36.21 -36.40 42.50
N ALA A 333 -36.07 -37.74 42.49
CA ALA A 333 -34.90 -38.38 43.07
C ALA A 333 -33.63 -38.03 42.26
N GLY A 334 -32.67 -37.38 42.93
CA GLY A 334 -31.44 -36.90 42.29
C GLY A 334 -31.63 -35.67 41.39
N GLY A 335 -32.83 -35.08 41.37
CA GLY A 335 -33.06 -33.75 40.81
C GLY A 335 -32.68 -32.63 41.77
N GLY A 336 -32.84 -31.39 41.32
CA GLY A 336 -32.52 -30.20 42.10
C GLY A 336 -33.13 -28.94 41.49
N PRO A 337 -32.84 -27.75 42.04
CA PRO A 337 -33.34 -26.50 41.47
C PRO A 337 -32.78 -26.29 40.06
N VAL A 338 -33.64 -25.76 39.18
CA VAL A 338 -33.28 -25.31 37.84
C VAL A 338 -33.60 -23.82 37.77
N TYR A 339 -32.67 -23.05 37.25
CA TYR A 339 -32.77 -21.60 37.06
C TYR A 339 -32.69 -21.33 35.57
N VAL A 340 -33.72 -20.72 34.99
CA VAL A 340 -33.81 -20.42 33.56
C VAL A 340 -33.80 -18.91 33.39
N ALA A 341 -32.80 -18.38 32.70
CA ALA A 341 -32.71 -16.98 32.29
C ALA A 341 -32.94 -16.87 30.79
N LEU A 342 -34.01 -16.17 30.39
CA LEU A 342 -34.28 -15.78 29.01
C LEU A 342 -33.73 -14.36 28.78
N VAL A 343 -32.51 -14.28 28.30
CA VAL A 343 -31.74 -13.03 28.18
C VAL A 343 -30.86 -13.06 26.92
N PRO A 344 -30.79 -11.96 26.15
CA PRO A 344 -30.02 -11.92 24.89
C PRO A 344 -28.51 -12.01 25.16
N GLN A 345 -27.76 -12.85 24.45
CA GLN A 345 -26.31 -12.98 24.56
C GLN A 345 -25.66 -12.20 23.41
N LEU A 346 -25.10 -11.03 23.74
CA LEU A 346 -24.58 -10.09 22.74
C LEU A 346 -23.07 -9.92 22.92
N SER A 347 -22.34 -9.66 21.83
CA SER A 347 -20.90 -9.36 21.92
C SER A 347 -20.60 -8.14 22.79
N GLU A 348 -21.55 -7.22 22.89
CA GLU A 348 -21.46 -5.98 23.66
C GLU A 348 -21.87 -6.17 25.14
N ASP A 349 -22.26 -7.38 25.53
CA ASP A 349 -22.67 -7.70 26.90
C ASP A 349 -21.49 -7.97 27.85
N GLU A 350 -21.76 -8.06 29.15
CA GLU A 350 -20.71 -8.26 30.16
C GLU A 350 -19.87 -9.53 29.94
N SER A 351 -20.49 -10.56 29.34
CA SER A 351 -19.92 -11.85 29.01
C SER A 351 -19.29 -11.91 27.62
N ALA A 352 -19.41 -10.87 26.79
CA ALA A 352 -19.00 -10.86 25.39
C ALA A 352 -19.63 -12.03 24.60
N ALA A 353 -20.94 -12.23 24.79
CA ALA A 353 -21.73 -13.31 24.19
C ALA A 353 -21.35 -14.74 24.64
N ASP A 354 -20.62 -14.89 25.76
CA ASP A 354 -20.33 -16.19 26.36
C ASP A 354 -21.39 -16.58 27.41
N PRO A 355 -22.36 -17.46 27.07
CA PRO A 355 -23.41 -17.86 28.01
C PRO A 355 -22.89 -18.66 29.20
N GLU A 356 -21.71 -19.29 29.11
CA GLU A 356 -21.10 -20.00 30.23
C GLU A 356 -20.55 -19.03 31.26
N LEU A 357 -19.86 -17.99 30.79
CA LEU A 357 -19.36 -16.93 31.65
C LEU A 357 -20.51 -16.18 32.31
N PHE A 358 -21.58 -15.91 31.56
CA PHE A 358 -22.80 -15.31 32.11
C PHE A 358 -23.43 -16.18 33.19
N ALA A 359 -23.68 -17.46 32.91
CA ALA A 359 -24.28 -18.40 33.86
C ALA A 359 -23.41 -18.60 35.11
N ALA A 360 -22.09 -18.69 34.95
CA ALA A 360 -21.15 -18.79 36.06
C ALA A 360 -21.22 -17.54 36.96
N SER A 361 -21.31 -16.35 36.36
CA SER A 361 -21.44 -15.08 37.09
C SER A 361 -22.78 -15.00 37.85
N VAL A 362 -23.88 -15.43 37.21
CA VAL A 362 -25.20 -15.52 37.86
C VAL A 362 -25.18 -16.55 39.00
N HIS A 363 -24.52 -17.69 38.81
CA HIS A 363 -24.36 -18.69 39.85
C HIS A 363 -23.58 -18.16 41.05
N GLU A 364 -22.45 -17.50 40.83
CA GLU A 364 -21.65 -16.85 41.88
C GLU A 364 -22.50 -15.83 42.65
N ARG A 365 -23.30 -15.03 41.94
CA ARG A 365 -24.14 -14.00 42.54
C ARG A 365 -25.33 -14.57 43.33
N LEU A 366 -25.95 -15.64 42.83
CA LEU A 366 -27.08 -16.30 43.47
C LEU A 366 -26.64 -17.18 44.65
N GLY A 367 -25.44 -17.77 44.59
CA GLY A 367 -24.84 -18.58 45.64
C GLY A 367 -25.60 -19.89 45.93
N ARG A 368 -26.27 -20.48 44.93
CA ARG A 368 -27.09 -21.69 45.08
C ARG A 368 -26.63 -22.78 44.12
N ALA A 369 -26.59 -24.02 44.57
CA ALA A 369 -26.38 -25.14 43.67
C ALA A 369 -27.63 -25.37 42.79
N GLY A 370 -27.47 -25.78 41.54
CA GLY A 370 -28.57 -26.00 40.61
C GLY A 370 -28.12 -26.17 39.15
N VAL A 371 -29.08 -26.46 38.26
CA VAL A 371 -28.86 -26.33 36.82
C VAL A 371 -29.19 -24.90 36.40
N TYR A 372 -28.26 -24.25 35.72
CA TYR A 372 -28.42 -22.92 35.16
C TYR A 372 -28.61 -23.05 33.66
N VAL A 373 -29.74 -22.54 33.17
CA VAL A 373 -30.12 -22.54 31.76
C VAL A 373 -30.13 -21.10 31.29
N VAL A 374 -29.34 -20.81 30.27
CA VAL A 374 -29.34 -19.52 29.56
C VAL A 374 -29.98 -19.79 28.22
N ALA A 375 -31.14 -19.17 27.99
CA ALA A 375 -31.85 -19.23 26.72
C ALA A 375 -31.84 -17.85 26.09
N ASP A 376 -31.30 -17.74 24.90
CA ASP A 376 -31.20 -16.47 24.19
C ASP A 376 -32.46 -16.26 23.33
N PRO A 377 -33.28 -15.23 23.60
CA PRO A 377 -34.46 -14.91 22.80
C PRO A 377 -34.12 -14.30 21.42
N HIS A 378 -32.89 -13.86 21.18
CA HIS A 378 -32.45 -13.21 19.94
C HIS A 378 -31.96 -14.20 18.88
N ASP A 379 -31.13 -15.18 19.27
CA ASP A 379 -30.59 -16.20 18.37
C ASP A 379 -31.17 -17.61 18.60
N GLY A 380 -31.90 -17.79 19.70
CA GLY A 380 -32.53 -19.06 20.05
C GLY A 380 -31.62 -20.05 20.77
N PHE A 381 -30.36 -19.74 21.07
CA PHE A 381 -29.45 -20.71 21.69
C PHE A 381 -29.82 -21.03 23.15
N ILE A 382 -29.66 -22.30 23.53
CA ILE A 382 -29.88 -22.79 24.90
C ILE A 382 -28.61 -23.43 25.44
N THR A 383 -28.02 -22.81 26.45
CA THR A 383 -26.85 -23.32 27.17
C THR A 383 -27.25 -23.83 28.55
N VAL A 384 -26.70 -24.98 28.97
CA VAL A 384 -27.08 -25.68 30.20
C VAL A 384 -25.85 -26.04 31.02
N LEU A 385 -25.80 -25.56 32.26
CA LEU A 385 -24.64 -25.73 33.14
C LEU A 385 -25.07 -26.28 34.50
N ASN A 386 -24.43 -27.38 34.90
CA ASN A 386 -24.68 -28.01 36.20
C ASN A 386 -23.73 -27.48 37.26
N HIS A 387 -24.21 -26.65 38.18
CA HIS A 387 -23.43 -26.15 39.30
C HIS A 387 -23.83 -26.86 40.60
N GLY A 388 -23.27 -28.04 40.84
CA GLY A 388 -23.35 -28.72 42.14
C GLY A 388 -24.53 -29.67 42.31
N LEU A 389 -25.15 -30.14 41.22
CA LEU A 389 -26.04 -31.31 41.26
C LEU A 389 -25.30 -32.58 40.84
N ARG A 390 -25.90 -33.72 41.18
CA ARG A 390 -25.42 -35.06 40.81
C ARG A 390 -25.89 -35.44 39.40
N LEU A 391 -25.66 -34.56 38.44
CA LEU A 391 -25.93 -34.76 37.02
C LEU A 391 -24.59 -34.83 36.28
N ASP A 392 -24.56 -35.61 35.21
CA ASP A 392 -23.39 -35.69 34.33
C ASP A 392 -23.25 -34.37 33.54
N SER A 393 -22.28 -33.55 33.95
CA SER A 393 -22.05 -32.22 33.36
C SER A 393 -21.50 -32.33 31.94
N THR A 394 -20.74 -33.39 31.65
CA THR A 394 -20.20 -33.66 30.30
C THR A 394 -21.35 -33.89 29.33
N ARG A 395 -22.34 -34.68 29.75
CA ARG A 395 -23.52 -34.97 28.94
C ARG A 395 -24.43 -33.75 28.74
N LEU A 396 -24.60 -32.91 29.77
CA LEU A 396 -25.41 -31.70 29.66
C LEU A 396 -24.77 -30.64 28.76
N TYR A 397 -23.45 -30.66 28.65
CA TYR A 397 -22.69 -29.68 27.90
C TYR A 397 -22.36 -30.14 26.47
N PHE A 398 -21.82 -31.35 26.29
CA PHE A 398 -21.39 -31.86 24.97
C PHE A 398 -22.42 -32.71 24.24
N ASP A 399 -23.35 -33.36 24.98
CA ASP A 399 -24.32 -34.29 24.38
C ASP A 399 -25.75 -33.72 24.38
N LEU A 400 -25.92 -32.41 24.60
CA LEU A 400 -27.22 -31.77 24.51
C LEU A 400 -27.72 -31.88 23.05
N PRO A 401 -28.92 -32.44 22.79
CA PRO A 401 -29.40 -32.61 21.43
C PRO A 401 -29.47 -31.28 20.68
N GLU A 402 -28.97 -31.25 19.43
CA GLU A 402 -28.94 -30.04 18.60
C GLU A 402 -30.31 -29.34 18.47
N PRO A 403 -31.47 -30.05 18.31
CA PRO A 403 -32.77 -29.38 18.26
C PRO A 403 -33.17 -28.69 19.58
N ILE A 404 -32.50 -29.00 20.69
CA ILE A 404 -32.67 -28.31 21.97
C ILE A 404 -31.66 -27.16 22.05
N ALA A 405 -30.37 -27.43 21.82
CA ALA A 405 -29.29 -26.45 21.98
C ALA A 405 -29.37 -25.31 20.96
N TYR A 406 -29.46 -25.64 19.68
CA TYR A 406 -29.41 -24.70 18.56
C TYR A 406 -30.78 -24.43 17.95
N GLY A 407 -31.65 -25.44 17.93
CA GLY A 407 -32.92 -25.40 17.22
C GLY A 407 -32.89 -26.24 15.94
N ASP A 408 -33.99 -26.24 15.22
CA ASP A 408 -34.12 -26.82 13.88
C ASP A 408 -34.59 -25.74 12.88
N ASP A 409 -34.69 -26.08 11.59
CA ASP A 409 -35.11 -25.13 10.55
C ASP A 409 -36.43 -24.40 10.90
N ALA A 410 -37.34 -25.07 11.62
CA ALA A 410 -38.60 -24.46 12.04
C ALA A 410 -38.41 -23.44 13.18
N ALA A 411 -37.47 -23.70 14.09
CA ALA A 411 -37.06 -22.74 15.11
C ALA A 411 -36.32 -21.53 14.51
N ASP A 412 -35.55 -21.71 13.45
CA ASP A 412 -34.88 -20.60 12.76
C ASP A 412 -35.87 -19.68 12.02
N GLU A 413 -36.96 -20.26 11.50
CA GLU A 413 -38.04 -19.52 10.84
C GLU A 413 -39.03 -18.85 11.81
N ALA A 414 -39.09 -19.30 13.07
CA ALA A 414 -40.03 -18.80 14.07
C ALA A 414 -39.48 -17.59 14.86
N ASP A 415 -40.29 -16.55 15.02
CA ASP A 415 -39.92 -15.34 15.77
C ASP A 415 -39.52 -15.60 17.23
N ASP A 416 -40.11 -16.63 17.87
CA ASP A 416 -39.87 -17.01 19.27
C ASP A 416 -38.86 -18.15 19.42
N HIS A 417 -38.25 -18.59 18.31
CA HIS A 417 -37.34 -19.73 18.22
C HIS A 417 -37.89 -21.03 18.81
N LEU A 418 -39.22 -21.14 18.93
CA LEU A 418 -39.93 -22.22 19.60
C LEU A 418 -39.36 -22.51 21.01
N LEU A 419 -38.86 -21.48 21.70
CA LEU A 419 -38.14 -21.63 22.98
C LEU A 419 -39.00 -22.30 24.05
N GLY A 420 -40.31 -22.05 24.07
CA GLY A 420 -41.23 -22.72 24.99
C GLY A 420 -41.26 -24.24 24.83
N GLU A 421 -41.29 -24.75 23.60
CA GLU A 421 -41.25 -26.18 23.32
C GLU A 421 -39.87 -26.78 23.60
N ARG A 422 -38.81 -26.06 23.23
CA ARG A 422 -37.42 -26.52 23.39
C ARG A 422 -37.03 -26.59 24.87
N LEU A 423 -37.46 -25.63 25.68
CA LEU A 423 -37.31 -25.68 27.14
C LEU A 423 -38.11 -26.83 27.77
N ASP A 424 -39.29 -27.16 27.23
CA ASP A 424 -40.02 -28.38 27.64
C ASP A 424 -39.20 -29.63 27.28
N ARG A 425 -38.68 -29.75 26.05
CA ARG A 425 -37.81 -30.89 25.67
C ARG A 425 -36.55 -30.97 26.55
N LEU A 426 -35.94 -29.83 26.88
CA LEU A 426 -34.80 -29.75 27.79
C LEU A 426 -35.15 -30.33 29.16
N MET A 427 -36.28 -29.94 29.75
CA MET A 427 -36.68 -30.49 31.05
C MET A 427 -36.84 -32.01 31.00
N THR A 428 -37.25 -32.58 29.85
CA THR A 428 -37.38 -34.05 29.68
C THR A 428 -36.00 -34.69 29.62
N TYR A 429 -35.08 -34.03 28.92
CA TYR A 429 -33.69 -34.44 28.87
C TYR A 429 -33.02 -34.43 30.25
N LEU A 430 -33.32 -33.42 31.10
CA LEU A 430 -32.84 -33.35 32.48
C LEU A 430 -33.41 -34.49 33.35
N ASP A 431 -34.71 -34.80 33.20
CA ASP A 431 -35.34 -35.93 33.87
C ASP A 431 -34.61 -37.25 33.55
N ASP A 432 -34.28 -37.47 32.28
CA ASP A 432 -33.62 -38.68 31.76
C ASP A 432 -32.09 -38.73 31.94
N SER A 433 -31.48 -37.62 32.36
CA SER A 433 -30.02 -37.51 32.47
C SER A 433 -29.45 -38.45 33.55
N PRO A 434 -28.36 -39.19 33.29
CA PRO A 434 -27.74 -40.06 34.29
C PRO A 434 -27.33 -39.29 35.54
N ARG A 435 -27.46 -39.94 36.70
CA ARG A 435 -27.03 -39.38 37.97
C ARG A 435 -25.61 -39.81 38.31
N THR A 436 -24.80 -38.89 38.79
CA THR A 436 -23.39 -39.11 39.15
C THR A 436 -23.26 -39.47 40.64
N ALA A 437 -22.11 -40.03 41.02
CA ALA A 437 -21.83 -40.39 42.42
C ALA A 437 -21.66 -39.15 43.31
N GLU A 438 -20.99 -38.13 42.79
CA GLU A 438 -20.68 -36.87 43.47
C GLU A 438 -21.26 -35.68 42.70
N PRO A 439 -21.58 -34.56 43.39
CA PRO A 439 -21.94 -33.33 42.70
C PRO A 439 -20.82 -32.89 41.76
N GLU A 440 -21.21 -32.45 40.57
CA GLU A 440 -20.26 -31.95 39.57
C GLU A 440 -20.41 -30.44 39.38
N HIS A 441 -19.34 -29.83 38.88
CA HIS A 441 -19.28 -28.43 38.48
C HIS A 441 -18.54 -28.36 37.14
N PRO A 442 -18.95 -27.49 36.19
CA PRO A 442 -18.15 -27.23 35.02
C PRO A 442 -16.80 -26.64 35.43
N SER A 443 -15.82 -26.74 34.53
CA SER A 443 -14.59 -25.98 34.69
C SER A 443 -14.92 -24.48 34.68
N ALA A 444 -14.14 -23.68 35.42
CA ALA A 444 -14.32 -22.24 35.37
C ALA A 444 -14.13 -21.75 33.92
N PRO A 445 -15.08 -20.99 33.35
CA PRO A 445 -14.95 -20.47 32.00
C PRO A 445 -13.75 -19.52 31.91
N ALA A 446 -13.22 -19.34 30.70
CA ALA A 446 -12.20 -18.34 30.48
C ALA A 446 -12.80 -16.95 30.80
N PRO A 447 -12.05 -16.04 31.42
CA PRO A 447 -12.54 -14.68 31.62
C PRO A 447 -12.74 -14.02 30.25
N ALA A 448 -13.82 -13.25 30.10
CA ALA A 448 -13.99 -12.42 28.92
C ALA A 448 -12.82 -11.44 28.78
N SER A 449 -12.55 -11.02 27.56
CA SER A 449 -11.57 -9.98 27.29
C SER A 449 -11.91 -8.69 28.04
N ASP A 450 -10.88 -7.98 28.46
CA ASP A 450 -11.03 -6.69 29.14
C ASP A 450 -11.64 -5.68 28.16
N PRO A 451 -12.84 -5.13 28.43
CA PRO A 451 -13.54 -4.22 27.53
C PRO A 451 -12.75 -2.95 27.23
N VAL A 452 -11.88 -2.52 28.16
CA VAL A 452 -11.00 -1.37 27.90
C VAL A 452 -9.96 -1.75 26.84
N SER A 453 -9.39 -2.94 26.95
CA SER A 453 -8.34 -3.41 26.04
C SER A 453 -8.85 -3.63 24.60
N GLU A 454 -10.12 -4.01 24.43
CA GLU A 454 -10.76 -4.27 23.13
C GLU A 454 -10.78 -3.05 22.22
N THR A 455 -11.03 -1.86 22.79
CA THR A 455 -11.09 -0.61 22.04
C THR A 455 -9.75 0.10 21.97
N THR A 456 -8.74 -0.34 22.71
CA THR A 456 -7.41 0.29 22.69
C THR A 456 -6.55 -0.28 21.58
N LEU A 457 -6.06 0.62 20.72
CA LEU A 457 -5.12 0.26 19.67
C LEU A 457 -3.73 0.02 20.27
N ARG A 458 -3.02 -0.93 19.68
CA ARG A 458 -1.62 -1.17 20.02
C ARG A 458 -0.77 0.09 19.80
N PRO A 459 0.28 0.32 20.61
CA PRO A 459 1.21 1.42 20.39
C PRO A 459 1.83 1.38 19.00
N LEU A 460 2.02 2.55 18.38
CA LEU A 460 2.57 2.68 17.01
C LEU A 460 3.91 1.95 16.81
N PHE A 461 4.77 1.94 17.83
CA PHE A 461 6.09 1.30 17.79
C PHE A 461 6.06 -0.12 18.39
N SER A 462 5.02 -0.89 18.09
CA SER A 462 4.85 -2.28 18.53
C SER A 462 4.29 -3.16 17.40
N GLY A 463 4.11 -4.47 17.65
CA GLY A 463 3.55 -5.40 16.67
C GLY A 463 4.31 -5.39 15.34
N ASP A 464 3.60 -5.08 14.25
CA ASP A 464 4.09 -5.11 12.87
C ASP A 464 5.14 -4.03 12.54
N PHE A 465 5.39 -3.11 13.48
CA PHE A 465 6.54 -2.21 13.41
C PHE A 465 7.87 -2.96 13.20
N TRP A 466 8.07 -4.10 13.87
CA TRP A 466 9.32 -4.87 13.81
C TRP A 466 9.53 -5.56 12.45
N PRO A 467 8.57 -6.33 11.90
CA PRO A 467 8.60 -6.78 10.52
C PRO A 467 8.83 -5.65 9.50
N GLY A 468 8.18 -4.49 9.70
CA GLY A 468 8.36 -3.31 8.85
C GLY A 468 9.81 -2.81 8.84
N LEU A 469 10.45 -2.74 10.02
CA LEU A 469 11.85 -2.35 10.17
C LEU A 469 12.79 -3.29 9.39
N LEU A 470 12.57 -4.60 9.48
CA LEU A 470 13.35 -5.60 8.73
C LEU A 470 13.18 -5.43 7.21
N LEU A 471 11.95 -5.25 6.74
CA LEU A 471 11.67 -5.03 5.32
C LEU A 471 12.26 -3.72 4.81
N GLY A 472 12.23 -2.66 5.62
CA GLY A 472 12.89 -1.40 5.31
C GLY A 472 14.40 -1.53 5.15
N ALA A 473 15.06 -2.32 6.00
CA ALA A 473 16.48 -2.63 5.85
C ALA A 473 16.78 -3.39 4.55
N PHE A 474 15.94 -4.37 4.18
CA PHE A 474 16.05 -5.07 2.91
C PHE A 474 15.87 -4.13 1.70
N ALA A 475 14.88 -3.24 1.75
CA ALA A 475 14.63 -2.24 0.72
C ALA A 475 15.85 -1.31 0.52
N ALA A 476 16.54 -0.91 1.60
CA ALA A 476 17.77 -0.13 1.52
C ALA A 476 18.91 -0.89 0.82
N VAL A 477 19.05 -2.20 1.06
CA VAL A 477 20.03 -3.05 0.36
C VAL A 477 19.68 -3.17 -1.12
N VAL A 478 18.42 -3.41 -1.47
CA VAL A 478 17.97 -3.45 -2.87
C VAL A 478 18.28 -2.14 -3.57
N LEU A 479 17.93 -1.00 -2.97
CA LEU A 479 18.25 0.32 -3.52
C LEU A 479 19.76 0.51 -3.71
N LEU A 480 20.58 0.09 -2.74
CA LEU A 480 22.03 0.10 -2.88
C LEU A 480 22.48 -0.74 -4.08
N THR A 481 21.95 -1.96 -4.27
CA THR A 481 22.33 -2.82 -5.41
C THR A 481 21.95 -2.21 -6.75
N LEU A 482 20.78 -1.56 -6.85
CA LEU A 482 20.35 -0.84 -8.05
C LEU A 482 21.27 0.34 -8.37
N VAL A 483 21.59 1.16 -7.36
CA VAL A 483 22.54 2.28 -7.50
C VAL A 483 23.93 1.75 -7.89
N ALA A 484 24.38 0.66 -7.27
CA ALA A 484 25.65 0.04 -7.57
C ALA A 484 25.71 -0.50 -9.01
N GLY A 485 24.65 -1.15 -9.47
CA GLY A 485 24.49 -1.64 -10.84
C GLY A 485 24.52 -0.49 -11.86
N ALA A 486 23.72 0.56 -11.64
CA ALA A 486 23.68 1.73 -12.53
C ALA A 486 25.05 2.43 -12.62
N LEU A 487 25.73 2.64 -11.49
CA LEU A 487 27.08 3.23 -11.45
C LEU A 487 28.14 2.30 -12.06
N GLY A 488 27.96 0.98 -11.94
CA GLY A 488 28.80 -0.04 -12.58
C GLY A 488 28.69 0.00 -14.10
N ILE A 489 27.46 0.06 -14.62
CA ILE A 489 27.17 0.20 -16.05
C ILE A 489 27.74 1.53 -16.57
N ALA A 490 27.48 2.65 -15.89
CA ALA A 490 28.04 3.94 -16.26
C ALA A 490 29.58 3.92 -16.29
N GLY A 491 30.21 3.30 -15.28
CA GLY A 491 31.66 3.11 -15.23
C GLY A 491 32.20 2.23 -16.36
N ALA A 492 31.47 1.17 -16.76
CA ALA A 492 31.83 0.33 -17.90
C ALA A 492 31.71 1.08 -19.23
N VAL A 493 30.65 1.86 -19.43
CA VAL A 493 30.46 2.71 -20.62
C VAL A 493 31.54 3.77 -20.72
N ILE A 494 31.87 4.45 -19.63
CA ILE A 494 32.95 5.45 -19.59
C ILE A 494 34.31 4.82 -19.95
N ARG A 495 34.60 3.62 -19.43
CA ARG A 495 35.83 2.88 -19.77
C ARG A 495 35.86 2.46 -21.24
N ARG A 496 34.75 1.96 -21.79
CA ARG A 496 34.65 1.61 -23.22
C ARG A 496 34.83 2.81 -24.15
N ARG A 497 34.41 4.01 -23.76
CA ARG A 497 34.58 5.24 -24.56
C ARG A 497 35.99 5.82 -24.54
N ASN A 498 36.82 5.43 -23.56
CA ASN A 498 38.19 5.89 -23.39
C ASN A 498 39.15 4.71 -23.27
N PRO A 499 39.35 3.92 -24.34
CA PRO A 499 40.34 2.85 -24.33
C PRO A 499 41.74 3.44 -24.09
N GLU A 500 42.48 2.86 -23.15
CA GLU A 500 43.89 3.18 -22.96
C GLU A 500 44.69 2.76 -24.21
N PRO A 501 45.69 3.55 -24.63
CA PRO A 501 46.55 3.17 -25.74
C PRO A 501 47.26 1.83 -25.47
N LEU A 502 47.48 1.05 -26.52
CA LEU A 502 48.25 -0.19 -26.41
C LEU A 502 49.70 0.11 -25.97
N PRO A 503 50.30 -0.76 -25.12
CA PRO A 503 51.72 -0.69 -24.82
C PRO A 503 52.57 -0.75 -26.09
N THR A 504 53.62 0.08 -26.17
CA THR A 504 54.50 0.21 -27.35
C THR A 504 55.09 -1.13 -27.81
N GLU A 505 55.37 -2.04 -26.87
CA GLU A 505 55.96 -3.36 -27.11
C GLU A 505 55.02 -4.30 -27.90
N LEU A 506 53.71 -4.11 -27.80
CA LEU A 506 52.72 -4.95 -28.47
C LEU A 506 52.35 -4.43 -29.88
N LEU A 507 52.76 -3.21 -30.22
CA LEU A 507 52.40 -2.57 -31.48
C LEU A 507 52.85 -3.36 -32.72
N PRO A 508 54.07 -3.93 -32.81
CA PRO A 508 54.50 -4.68 -34.00
C PRO A 508 53.64 -5.92 -34.29
N TYR A 509 53.01 -6.49 -33.26
CA TYR A 509 52.18 -7.71 -33.38
C TYR A 509 50.70 -7.40 -33.62
N THR A 510 50.26 -6.18 -33.29
CA THR A 510 48.84 -5.79 -33.33
C THR A 510 48.51 -4.79 -34.43
N ALA A 511 49.49 -4.02 -34.91
CA ALA A 511 49.26 -3.00 -35.91
C ALA A 511 49.07 -3.64 -37.30
N PRO A 512 47.91 -3.46 -37.94
CA PRO A 512 47.67 -4.00 -39.27
C PRO A 512 48.55 -3.31 -40.31
N THR A 513 48.89 -4.06 -41.36
CA THR A 513 49.63 -3.56 -42.53
C THR A 513 48.72 -2.83 -43.51
N GLU A 514 47.42 -3.19 -43.54
CA GLU A 514 46.36 -2.54 -44.31
C GLU A 514 45.21 -2.11 -43.37
N PRO A 515 45.38 -1.03 -42.57
CA PRO A 515 44.36 -0.58 -41.63
C PRO A 515 43.11 -0.04 -42.33
N SER A 516 41.93 -0.24 -41.72
CA SER A 516 40.72 0.49 -42.11
C SER A 516 40.76 1.94 -41.64
N ALA A 517 40.06 2.85 -42.33
CA ALA A 517 39.94 4.24 -41.89
C ALA A 517 39.36 4.37 -40.47
N ALA A 518 38.40 3.50 -40.12
CA ALA A 518 37.82 3.43 -38.78
C ALA A 518 38.85 3.03 -37.70
N TYR A 519 39.76 2.10 -38.02
CA TYR A 519 40.87 1.74 -37.13
C TYR A 519 41.81 2.92 -36.89
N LEU A 520 42.23 3.61 -37.96
CA LEU A 520 43.11 4.78 -37.86
C LEU A 520 42.48 5.91 -37.06
N LEU A 521 41.19 6.19 -37.28
CA LEU A 521 40.48 7.23 -36.54
C LEU A 521 40.40 6.88 -35.04
N MET A 522 40.09 5.63 -34.71
CA MET A 522 40.03 5.17 -33.32
C MET A 522 41.39 5.30 -32.62
N VAL A 523 42.48 4.85 -33.26
CA VAL A 523 43.84 4.89 -32.70
C VAL A 523 44.31 6.34 -32.57
N ALA A 524 44.16 7.17 -33.60
CA ALA A 524 44.54 8.59 -33.56
C ALA A 524 43.81 9.33 -32.43
N ARG A 525 42.50 9.08 -32.27
CA ARG A 525 41.68 9.65 -31.19
C ARG A 525 42.15 9.21 -29.80
N SER A 526 42.41 7.92 -29.60
CA SER A 526 42.90 7.39 -28.31
C SER A 526 44.27 7.97 -27.94
N GLU A 527 45.19 8.01 -28.91
CA GLU A 527 46.56 8.47 -28.72
C GLU A 527 46.63 9.98 -28.46
N LEU A 528 45.93 10.80 -29.26
CA LEU A 528 45.90 12.26 -29.10
C LEU A 528 45.26 12.67 -27.77
N ARG A 529 44.12 12.07 -27.40
CA ARG A 529 43.48 12.35 -26.10
C ARG A 529 44.38 11.98 -24.93
N THR A 530 45.15 10.90 -25.05
CA THR A 530 46.06 10.48 -24.00
C THR A 530 47.24 11.43 -23.90
N LEU A 531 47.83 11.85 -25.03
CA LEU A 531 48.86 12.90 -25.05
C LEU A 531 48.38 14.19 -24.36
N VAL A 532 47.22 14.74 -24.77
CA VAL A 532 46.69 16.00 -24.21
C VAL A 532 46.41 15.87 -22.71
N ARG A 533 45.87 14.72 -22.27
CA ARG A 533 45.61 14.43 -20.85
C ARG A 533 46.89 14.35 -20.03
N ASP A 534 47.91 13.67 -20.55
CA ASP A 534 49.18 13.44 -19.85
C ASP A 534 50.01 14.74 -19.80
N MET A 535 49.97 15.55 -20.85
CA MET A 535 50.57 16.89 -20.88
C MET A 535 49.98 17.83 -19.81
N GLY A 536 48.68 17.70 -19.50
CA GLY A 536 48.04 18.47 -18.42
C GLY A 536 48.39 18.00 -17.01
N ARG A 537 49.11 16.88 -16.86
CA ARG A 537 49.44 16.26 -15.56
C ARG A 537 50.94 16.11 -15.31
N GLY A 538 51.74 15.98 -16.37
CA GLY A 538 53.17 15.71 -16.28
C GLY A 538 54.00 16.98 -16.24
N GLU A 539 54.89 17.07 -15.26
CA GLU A 539 56.05 17.98 -15.32
C GLU A 539 57.19 17.22 -16.01
N VAL A 540 57.73 17.79 -17.07
CA VAL A 540 58.93 17.28 -17.76
C VAL A 540 60.09 18.16 -17.34
N ASP A 541 61.11 17.59 -16.69
CA ASP A 541 62.26 18.34 -16.19
C ASP A 541 63.24 18.72 -17.30
N ASP A 542 63.53 17.78 -18.22
CA ASP A 542 64.46 17.98 -19.33
C ASP A 542 63.93 19.02 -20.36
N PRO A 543 64.65 20.13 -20.60
CA PRO A 543 64.28 21.12 -21.61
C PRO A 543 64.12 20.56 -23.03
N ALA A 544 64.93 19.58 -23.44
CA ALA A 544 64.87 19.00 -24.78
C ALA A 544 63.60 18.15 -24.96
N ALA A 545 63.30 17.28 -23.99
CA ALA A 545 62.03 16.54 -23.91
C ALA A 545 60.82 17.46 -23.86
N ARG A 546 60.87 18.56 -23.11
CA ARG A 546 59.77 19.55 -23.03
C ARG A 546 59.53 20.24 -24.37
N ALA A 547 60.58 20.64 -25.07
CA ALA A 547 60.47 21.24 -26.40
C ALA A 547 59.85 20.25 -27.40
N ARG A 548 60.35 19.01 -27.41
CA ARG A 548 59.83 17.96 -28.30
C ARG A 548 58.36 17.63 -28.04
N LEU A 549 57.97 17.51 -26.77
CA LEU A 549 56.57 17.32 -26.39
C LEU A 549 55.67 18.41 -26.99
N ARG A 550 56.05 19.68 -26.83
CA ARG A 550 55.29 20.83 -27.35
C ARG A 550 55.22 20.78 -28.88
N ASP A 551 56.34 20.58 -29.55
CA ASP A 551 56.37 20.53 -31.01
C ASP A 551 55.51 19.39 -31.58
N CYS A 552 55.56 18.20 -30.97
CA CYS A 552 54.72 17.06 -31.35
C CYS A 552 53.23 17.34 -31.09
N ALA A 553 52.89 17.91 -29.93
CA ALA A 553 51.51 18.24 -29.57
C ALA A 553 50.94 19.32 -30.49
N ASP A 554 51.70 20.39 -30.74
CA ASP A 554 51.29 21.49 -31.62
C ASP A 554 51.09 20.99 -33.06
N ALA A 555 52.00 20.17 -33.58
CA ALA A 555 51.86 19.58 -34.91
C ALA A 555 50.65 18.63 -35.01
N ALA A 556 50.41 17.80 -33.99
CA ALA A 556 49.25 16.90 -33.96
C ALA A 556 47.94 17.68 -33.87
N LEU A 557 47.88 18.73 -33.05
CA LEU A 557 46.73 19.61 -32.91
C LEU A 557 46.49 20.42 -34.18
N LEU A 558 47.55 20.86 -34.88
CA LEU A 558 47.44 21.57 -36.14
C LEU A 558 46.71 20.73 -37.21
N LEU A 559 46.99 19.43 -37.28
CA LEU A 559 46.32 18.50 -38.20
C LEU A 559 44.83 18.27 -37.90
N VAL A 560 44.35 18.70 -36.72
CA VAL A 560 42.95 18.60 -36.30
C VAL A 560 42.34 19.98 -36.04
N ASP A 561 42.80 21.03 -36.71
CA ASP A 561 42.35 22.43 -36.59
C ASP A 561 42.39 22.97 -35.13
N ARG A 562 43.36 22.51 -34.35
CA ARG A 562 43.57 22.86 -32.93
C ARG A 562 42.43 22.43 -32.00
N ASP A 563 41.48 21.64 -32.48
CA ASP A 563 40.42 21.05 -31.67
C ASP A 563 40.57 19.52 -31.61
N PRO A 564 41.06 18.94 -30.50
CA PRO A 564 41.12 17.49 -30.37
C PRO A 564 39.73 16.83 -30.39
N GLY A 565 38.66 17.57 -30.09
CA GLY A 565 37.26 17.13 -30.18
C GLY A 565 36.76 16.96 -31.62
N ARG A 566 37.45 17.54 -32.60
CA ARG A 566 37.14 17.33 -34.02
C ARG A 566 37.21 15.86 -34.43
N LEU A 567 38.12 15.09 -33.82
CA LEU A 567 38.18 13.64 -34.05
C LEU A 567 36.96 12.90 -33.53
N ASP A 568 36.10 13.49 -32.70
CA ASP A 568 34.92 12.85 -32.11
C ASP A 568 33.64 13.01 -32.93
N ASP A 569 33.58 14.05 -33.74
CA ASP A 569 32.45 14.33 -34.62
C ASP A 569 32.69 13.70 -36.00
N ALA A 570 31.87 12.71 -36.34
CA ALA A 570 31.99 11.99 -37.62
C ALA A 570 31.79 12.92 -38.83
N ALA A 571 31.07 14.04 -38.68
CA ALA A 571 30.83 15.00 -39.76
C ALA A 571 32.06 15.89 -40.05
N THR A 572 32.94 16.10 -39.06
CA THR A 572 34.09 17.01 -39.16
C THR A 572 35.45 16.30 -39.02
N ALA A 573 35.42 15.00 -38.70
CA ALA A 573 36.42 13.96 -38.97
C ALA A 573 37.41 14.24 -40.11
N PRO A 574 38.75 14.41 -39.92
CA PRO A 574 39.69 14.24 -41.03
C PRO A 574 39.49 12.85 -41.65
N GLN A 575 39.04 12.82 -42.90
CA GLN A 575 38.78 11.57 -43.63
C GLN A 575 40.06 11.03 -44.30
N ASP A 576 41.12 11.84 -44.35
CA ASP A 576 42.40 11.45 -44.95
C ASP A 576 43.17 10.49 -44.02
N PRO A 577 43.39 9.23 -44.43
CA PRO A 577 44.14 8.25 -43.65
C PRO A 577 45.58 8.68 -43.35
N ALA A 578 46.19 9.48 -44.22
CA ALA A 578 47.55 9.96 -44.02
C ALA A 578 47.66 10.90 -42.81
N ILE A 579 46.67 11.77 -42.65
CA ILE A 579 46.54 12.68 -41.50
C ILE A 579 46.36 11.88 -40.21
N LEU A 580 45.48 10.88 -40.21
CA LEU A 580 45.21 10.07 -39.01
C LEU A 580 46.46 9.29 -38.54
N VAL A 581 47.25 8.76 -39.46
CA VAL A 581 48.55 8.14 -39.14
C VAL A 581 49.52 9.19 -38.60
N ALA A 582 49.64 10.37 -39.23
CA ALA A 582 50.54 11.42 -38.75
C ALA A 582 50.19 11.88 -37.32
N VAL A 583 48.90 12.10 -37.03
CA VAL A 583 48.40 12.41 -35.68
C VAL A 583 48.79 11.31 -34.69
N THR A 584 48.61 10.03 -35.06
CA THR A 584 48.99 8.89 -34.22
C THR A 584 50.48 8.89 -33.89
N LEU A 585 51.35 9.12 -34.88
CA LEU A 585 52.80 9.11 -34.70
C LEU A 585 53.27 10.28 -33.82
N LEU A 586 52.75 11.49 -34.08
CA LEU A 586 53.06 12.68 -33.29
C LEU A 586 52.56 12.54 -31.84
N ALA A 587 51.36 11.98 -31.65
CA ALA A 587 50.83 11.71 -30.32
C ALA A 587 51.72 10.75 -29.52
N ARG A 588 52.18 9.67 -30.16
CA ARG A 588 53.11 8.69 -29.55
C ARG A 588 54.49 9.29 -29.29
N ALA A 589 55.03 10.08 -30.21
CA ALA A 589 56.32 10.75 -30.03
C ALA A 589 56.28 11.79 -28.90
N GLY A 590 55.18 12.54 -28.77
CA GLY A 590 54.96 13.44 -27.63
C GLY A 590 54.88 12.69 -26.30
N ARG A 591 54.19 11.54 -26.27
CA ARG A 591 54.14 10.67 -25.09
C ARG A 591 55.49 10.06 -24.72
N ALA A 592 56.30 9.67 -25.70
CA ALA A 592 57.67 9.21 -25.47
C ALA A 592 58.52 10.32 -24.86
N ALA A 593 58.40 11.56 -25.37
CA ALA A 593 59.08 12.72 -24.80
C ALA A 593 58.63 13.02 -23.36
N LEU A 594 57.34 12.85 -23.02
CA LEU A 594 56.85 12.91 -21.63
C LEU A 594 57.52 11.90 -20.71
N ALA A 595 57.87 10.71 -21.22
CA ALA A 595 58.59 9.68 -20.49
C ALA A 595 60.13 9.88 -20.48
N GLY A 596 60.64 10.97 -21.07
CA GLY A 596 62.08 11.22 -21.21
C GLY A 596 62.75 10.46 -22.36
N GLU A 597 61.97 9.81 -23.24
CA GLU A 597 62.48 9.06 -24.39
C GLU A 597 62.46 9.92 -25.67
N LEU A 598 63.64 10.33 -26.14
CA LEU A 598 63.81 11.16 -27.35
C LEU A 598 64.04 10.33 -28.62
N ASN A 599 63.30 9.24 -28.80
CA ASN A 599 63.45 8.40 -30.00
C ASN A 599 62.95 9.16 -31.24
N ASP A 600 63.89 9.55 -32.11
CA ASP A 600 63.60 10.36 -33.31
C ASP A 600 63.12 9.55 -34.52
N LEU A 601 63.16 8.22 -34.45
CA LEU A 601 62.87 7.34 -35.58
C LEU A 601 61.69 6.43 -35.29
N CYS A 602 60.74 6.35 -36.23
CA CYS A 602 59.71 5.31 -36.26
C CYS A 602 60.10 4.19 -37.23
N CYS A 603 59.50 3.01 -37.09
CA CYS A 603 59.68 1.94 -38.05
C CYS A 603 59.21 2.39 -39.45
N GLY A 604 60.11 2.45 -40.42
CA GLY A 604 59.85 2.82 -41.80
C GLY A 604 59.22 1.70 -42.62
N VAL A 605 59.13 0.47 -42.09
CA VAL A 605 58.33 -0.61 -42.71
C VAL A 605 56.85 -0.36 -42.42
N ASN A 606 56.49 -0.26 -41.14
CA ASN A 606 55.16 0.18 -40.72
C ASN A 606 55.31 1.13 -39.54
N PRO A 607 55.06 2.44 -39.71
CA PRO A 607 55.28 3.42 -38.66
C PRO A 607 54.34 3.21 -37.45
N LEU A 608 53.25 2.46 -37.61
CA LEU A 608 52.39 2.07 -36.50
C LEU A 608 53.04 1.07 -35.54
N HIS A 609 54.16 0.42 -35.91
CA HIS A 609 54.93 -0.48 -35.03
C HIS A 609 55.68 0.26 -33.91
N GLY A 610 55.76 1.59 -33.96
CA GLY A 610 56.42 2.40 -32.94
C GLY A 610 57.90 2.69 -33.25
N PRO A 611 58.74 2.90 -32.22
CA PRO A 611 60.10 3.42 -32.38
C PRO A 611 61.01 2.39 -33.09
N ALA A 612 61.89 2.91 -33.95
CA ALA A 612 62.92 2.11 -34.61
C ALA A 612 64.15 1.95 -33.73
N ARG A 613 64.83 0.80 -33.84
CA ARG A 613 66.09 0.51 -33.12
C ARG A 613 67.32 0.83 -33.96
N THR A 614 67.23 0.65 -35.28
CA THR A 614 68.35 0.83 -36.20
C THR A 614 67.85 1.15 -37.61
N ARG A 615 68.76 1.49 -38.53
CA ARG A 615 68.48 1.63 -39.97
C ARG A 615 69.05 0.44 -40.73
N ARG A 616 68.27 -0.12 -41.66
CA ARG A 616 68.69 -1.29 -42.44
C ARG A 616 68.24 -1.20 -43.91
N HIS A 617 69.03 -1.80 -44.80
CA HIS A 617 68.61 -2.02 -46.19
C HIS A 617 67.56 -3.13 -46.20
N VAL A 618 66.30 -2.74 -46.33
CA VAL A 618 65.17 -3.67 -46.42
C VAL A 618 64.63 -3.71 -47.85
N ARG A 619 64.05 -4.85 -48.21
CA ARG A 619 63.40 -5.03 -49.50
C ARG A 619 62.02 -4.37 -49.47
N VAL A 620 61.73 -3.52 -50.45
CA VAL A 620 60.46 -2.76 -50.49
C VAL A 620 59.49 -3.25 -51.58
N ALA A 621 59.93 -4.15 -52.46
CA ALA A 621 59.11 -4.77 -53.51
C ALA A 621 59.25 -6.30 -53.50
N PRO A 622 58.19 -7.06 -53.83
CA PRO A 622 58.23 -8.53 -53.89
C PRO A 622 59.18 -9.03 -55.00
N GLU A 623 59.24 -8.31 -56.12
CA GLU A 623 60.05 -8.61 -57.30
C GLU A 623 61.15 -7.55 -57.51
N GLY A 624 62.34 -7.99 -57.95
CA GLY A 624 63.49 -7.11 -58.22
C GLY A 624 64.45 -6.85 -57.03
N PRO A 625 65.64 -6.25 -57.28
CA PRO A 625 66.67 -6.00 -56.26
C PRO A 625 66.47 -4.71 -55.45
N HIS A 626 65.32 -4.03 -55.57
CA HIS A 626 65.08 -2.74 -54.93
C HIS A 626 65.09 -2.84 -53.40
N ARG A 627 66.17 -2.33 -52.79
CA ARG A 627 66.34 -2.19 -51.34
C ARG A 627 66.42 -0.72 -50.97
N ARG A 628 65.76 -0.34 -49.88
CA ARG A 628 65.78 1.01 -49.32
C ARG A 628 66.34 0.98 -47.91
N MET A 629 67.12 1.99 -47.56
CA MET A 629 67.57 2.19 -46.18
C MET A 629 66.40 2.77 -45.38
N LEU A 630 65.79 1.96 -44.52
CA LEU A 630 64.66 2.37 -43.67
C LEU A 630 65.00 2.15 -42.19
N PRO A 631 64.55 3.03 -41.30
CA PRO A 631 64.52 2.74 -39.87
C PRO A 631 63.62 1.51 -39.63
N VAL A 632 64.00 0.58 -38.75
CA VAL A 632 63.23 -0.63 -38.47
C VAL A 632 63.13 -0.85 -36.96
N CYS A 633 61.96 -1.29 -36.48
CA CYS A 633 61.81 -1.79 -35.12
C CYS A 633 62.51 -3.15 -34.95
N ALA A 634 62.64 -3.64 -33.71
CA ALA A 634 63.31 -4.91 -33.42
C ALA A 634 62.72 -6.07 -34.23
N GLU A 635 61.39 -6.17 -34.30
CA GLU A 635 60.71 -7.24 -35.04
C GLU A 635 61.00 -7.17 -36.54
N CYS A 636 60.82 -5.99 -37.16
CA CYS A 636 61.11 -5.84 -38.59
C CYS A 636 62.59 -6.00 -38.92
N GLN A 637 63.49 -5.73 -37.96
CA GLN A 637 64.91 -6.00 -38.11
C GLN A 637 65.17 -7.51 -38.18
N ASP A 638 64.55 -8.29 -37.29
CA ASP A 638 64.68 -9.74 -37.23
C ASP A 638 64.04 -10.39 -38.47
N THR A 639 62.84 -9.98 -38.85
CA THR A 639 62.20 -10.43 -40.10
C THR A 639 63.06 -10.11 -41.32
N ALA A 640 63.73 -8.95 -41.36
CA ALA A 640 64.59 -8.57 -42.48
C ALA A 640 65.86 -9.44 -42.58
N VAL A 641 66.26 -10.14 -41.51
CA VAL A 641 67.35 -11.13 -41.51
C VAL A 641 66.82 -12.49 -41.93
N VAL A 642 65.80 -12.96 -41.23
CA VAL A 642 65.35 -14.36 -41.28
C VAL A 642 64.53 -14.60 -42.54
N GLU A 643 63.63 -13.68 -42.88
CA GLU A 643 62.69 -13.79 -44.00
C GLU A 643 62.62 -12.47 -44.80
N PRO A 644 63.71 -12.03 -45.46
CA PRO A 644 63.73 -10.74 -46.16
C PRO A 644 62.69 -10.60 -47.28
N ARG A 645 62.06 -11.69 -47.73
CA ARG A 645 61.00 -11.69 -48.74
C ARG A 645 59.62 -11.31 -48.16
N THR A 646 59.42 -11.35 -46.85
CA THR A 646 58.14 -11.00 -46.20
C THR A 646 58.08 -9.53 -45.78
N ILE A 647 59.20 -8.80 -45.75
CA ILE A 647 59.18 -7.35 -45.44
C ILE A 647 58.24 -6.53 -46.34
N PRO A 648 58.15 -6.74 -47.66
CA PRO A 648 57.21 -6.01 -48.50
C PRO A 648 55.73 -6.19 -48.10
N THR A 649 55.36 -7.33 -47.50
CA THR A 649 53.98 -7.58 -47.03
C THR A 649 53.70 -6.93 -45.68
N LEU A 650 54.75 -6.49 -44.97
CA LEU A 650 54.66 -5.76 -43.71
C LEU A 650 54.62 -4.23 -43.89
N LEU A 651 54.78 -3.74 -45.13
CA LEU A 651 54.72 -2.31 -45.42
C LEU A 651 53.32 -1.76 -45.14
N LEU A 652 53.25 -0.64 -44.42
CA LEU A 652 51.98 0.06 -44.22
C LEU A 652 51.45 0.59 -45.55
N ARG A 653 50.21 0.21 -45.88
CA ARG A 653 49.45 0.72 -47.02
C ARG A 653 48.19 1.42 -46.52
N LEU A 654 47.97 2.64 -46.99
CA LEU A 654 46.83 3.43 -46.54
C LEU A 654 45.55 3.00 -47.27
N PRO A 655 44.39 2.99 -46.59
CA PRO A 655 43.12 2.67 -47.24
C PRO A 655 42.80 3.69 -48.33
N GLY A 656 42.39 3.23 -49.51
CA GLY A 656 42.06 4.10 -50.66
C GLY A 656 43.26 4.50 -51.53
N GLY A 657 44.49 4.20 -51.12
CA GLY A 657 45.65 4.23 -52.04
C GLY A 657 45.67 2.97 -52.90
N GLU A 658 46.16 3.04 -54.14
CA GLU A 658 46.25 1.93 -55.11
C GLU A 658 47.26 0.83 -54.69
N GLY A 659 47.30 0.45 -53.41
CA GLY A 659 48.26 -0.49 -52.84
C GLY A 659 49.67 0.09 -52.61
N ALA A 660 49.84 1.39 -52.83
CA ALA A 660 51.12 2.08 -52.63
C ALA A 660 51.51 2.15 -51.14
N PRO A 661 52.80 1.97 -50.80
CA PRO A 661 53.31 2.22 -49.45
C PRO A 661 53.04 3.64 -48.98
N TYR A 662 52.86 3.80 -47.66
CA TYR A 662 52.50 5.07 -47.03
C TYR A 662 53.46 6.25 -47.31
N TYR A 663 54.71 5.99 -47.68
CA TYR A 663 55.70 7.04 -47.98
C TYR A 663 55.69 7.49 -49.45
N GLU A 664 54.92 6.81 -50.31
CA GLU A 664 54.72 7.16 -51.72
C GLU A 664 53.43 7.96 -51.94
N THR A 665 52.58 8.06 -50.90
CA THR A 665 51.37 8.88 -50.94
C THR A 665 51.70 10.35 -50.77
N GLU A 666 50.93 11.23 -51.41
CA GLU A 666 51.03 12.67 -51.21
C GLU A 666 50.78 13.04 -49.74
N GLY A 667 51.53 14.03 -49.23
CA GLY A 667 51.37 14.53 -47.86
C GLY A 667 52.57 14.30 -46.93
N PRO A 668 52.39 14.58 -45.62
CA PRO A 668 53.49 14.69 -44.66
C PRO A 668 54.16 13.35 -44.33
N LEU A 669 53.51 12.24 -44.66
CA LEU A 669 53.99 10.90 -44.31
C LEU A 669 55.26 10.45 -45.06
N SER A 670 55.55 11.05 -46.22
CA SER A 670 56.80 10.84 -46.95
C SER A 670 58.05 11.19 -46.14
N ALA A 671 57.91 12.04 -45.11
CA ALA A 671 59.00 12.45 -44.22
C ALA A 671 59.28 11.46 -43.07
N VAL A 672 58.36 10.54 -42.75
CA VAL A 672 58.46 9.62 -41.60
C VAL A 672 59.73 8.74 -41.62
N PRO A 673 60.19 8.18 -42.77
CA PRO A 673 61.44 7.43 -42.80
C PRO A 673 62.70 8.22 -42.41
N GLN A 674 62.61 9.56 -42.39
CA GLN A 674 63.73 10.44 -42.08
C GLN A 674 63.87 10.59 -40.57
N ASP A 675 62.90 11.24 -39.92
CA ASP A 675 62.79 11.37 -38.46
C ASP A 675 61.51 12.15 -38.07
N ILE A 676 61.19 12.18 -36.77
CA ILE A 676 60.06 12.92 -36.21
C ILE A 676 60.16 14.44 -36.44
N PRO A 677 61.31 15.12 -36.23
CA PRO A 677 61.45 16.54 -36.56
C PRO A 677 61.09 16.90 -38.00
N ARG A 678 61.49 16.07 -38.97
CA ARG A 678 61.15 16.22 -40.38
C ARG A 678 59.67 16.01 -40.64
N LEU A 679 59.03 15.07 -39.94
CA LEU A 679 57.58 14.93 -39.97
C LEU A 679 56.87 16.19 -39.44
N ILE A 680 57.34 16.76 -38.33
CA ILE A 680 56.80 18.00 -37.76
C ILE A 680 56.91 19.16 -38.76
N ALA A 681 58.07 19.31 -39.41
CA ALA A 681 58.27 20.32 -40.45
C ALA A 681 57.34 20.09 -41.65
N ALA A 682 57.27 18.86 -42.16
CA ALA A 682 56.41 18.50 -43.29
C ALA A 682 54.92 18.74 -42.98
N VAL A 683 54.47 18.49 -41.75
CA VAL A 683 53.11 18.80 -41.31
C VAL A 683 52.85 20.30 -41.29
N ARG A 684 53.79 21.10 -40.79
CA ARG A 684 53.67 22.57 -40.77
C ARG A 684 53.62 23.13 -42.21
N ASP A 685 54.48 22.64 -43.09
CA ASP A 685 54.53 23.04 -44.50
C ASP A 685 53.25 22.63 -45.25
N TRP A 686 52.78 21.39 -45.02
CA TRP A 686 51.55 20.88 -45.61
C TRP A 686 50.32 21.66 -45.15
N ALA A 687 50.23 21.98 -43.85
CA ALA A 687 49.14 22.79 -43.30
C ALA A 687 49.17 24.24 -43.83
N ALA A 688 50.35 24.81 -44.05
CA ALA A 688 50.50 26.13 -44.67
C ALA A 688 50.06 26.14 -46.14
N ALA A 689 50.39 25.07 -46.88
CA ALA A 689 50.04 24.92 -48.30
C ALA A 689 48.55 24.62 -48.53
N THR A 690 47.90 23.88 -47.63
CA THR A 690 46.46 23.56 -47.73
C THR A 690 45.56 24.60 -47.05
N GLY A 691 46.08 25.36 -46.07
CA GLY A 691 45.35 26.43 -45.39
C GLY A 691 45.21 27.74 -46.18
N THR A 692 45.87 27.89 -47.33
CA THR A 692 45.85 29.12 -48.15
C THR A 692 44.70 29.19 -49.18
N THR A 693 43.86 28.16 -49.30
CA THR A 693 42.70 28.15 -50.22
C THR A 693 41.35 28.50 -49.58
N GLY A 694 41.35 29.06 -48.38
CA GLY A 694 40.14 29.35 -47.61
C GLY A 694 39.91 30.83 -47.30
N THR A 695 40.10 31.77 -48.23
CA THR A 695 39.66 33.18 -48.06
C THR A 695 39.68 33.99 -49.38
N THR A 696 38.89 33.60 -50.38
CA THR A 696 38.51 34.49 -51.50
C THR A 696 37.13 34.14 -52.03
N GLY A 697 36.11 34.72 -51.39
CA GLY A 697 34.72 34.71 -51.84
C GLY A 697 34.15 36.13 -51.82
N THR A 698 34.82 37.06 -52.48
CA THR A 698 34.33 38.43 -52.69
C THR A 698 34.65 38.87 -54.12
N THR A 699 33.83 38.41 -55.05
CA THR A 699 33.64 39.09 -56.33
C THR A 699 32.24 39.66 -56.35
N GLY A 700 32.15 40.96 -56.06
CA GLY A 700 30.99 41.76 -56.37
C GLY A 700 30.78 41.79 -57.89
N THR A 701 29.53 41.66 -58.28
CA THR A 701 29.04 42.10 -59.60
C THR A 701 27.92 43.11 -59.32
N PRO A 702 27.85 44.23 -60.05
CA PRO A 702 27.21 45.46 -59.60
C PRO A 702 25.70 45.42 -59.79
N GLY A 703 25.02 46.24 -58.99
CA GLY A 703 23.57 46.23 -58.84
C GLY A 703 22.79 46.56 -60.10
N THR A 704 21.57 46.05 -60.15
CA THR A 704 20.43 46.68 -60.81
C THR A 704 19.16 46.26 -60.05
N THR A 705 18.69 47.18 -59.21
CA THR A 705 17.29 47.51 -58.89
C THR A 705 16.19 46.49 -59.24
N ALA A 706 15.46 46.02 -58.21
CA ALA A 706 14.05 45.67 -58.33
C ALA A 706 13.25 46.56 -57.37
N LEU A 707 12.39 47.38 -57.98
CA LEU A 707 11.45 48.29 -57.36
C LEU A 707 10.33 47.51 -56.66
N ALA A 708 9.79 48.10 -55.60
CA ALA A 708 8.57 47.69 -54.93
C ALA A 708 7.34 47.74 -55.85
N ASP A 709 6.40 46.83 -55.64
CA ASP A 709 5.02 46.95 -56.12
C ASP A 709 4.33 48.15 -55.43
N PRO A 710 3.53 48.95 -56.17
CA PRO A 710 2.68 50.00 -55.60
C PRO A 710 1.28 49.45 -55.23
N PRO A 711 0.54 50.11 -54.32
CA PRO A 711 -0.92 49.98 -54.28
C PRO A 711 -1.58 50.97 -55.28
N ALA A 712 -2.75 50.56 -55.75
CA ALA A 712 -3.63 51.20 -56.75
C ALA A 712 -4.03 52.67 -56.43
N PRO A 713 -4.65 53.43 -57.35
CA PRO A 713 -6.05 53.18 -57.77
C PRO A 713 -6.43 53.52 -59.23
N ALA A 714 -7.19 52.62 -59.87
CA ALA A 714 -8.34 52.86 -60.76
C ALA A 714 -8.69 51.55 -61.49
#